data_AF-A0A349KSI2-F1
#
_entry.id   AF-A0A349KSI2-F1
#
_cell.length_a   1.000
_cell.length_b   1.000
_cell.length_c   1.000
_cell.angle_alpha   90.00
_cell.angle_beta   90.00
_cell.angle_gamma   90.00
#
_symmetry.space_group_name_H-M   'P 1'
#
loop_
_entity.id
_entity.type
_entity.pdbx_description
1 polymer ?
#
loop_
_entity_poly.entity_id
_entity_poly.type
_entity_poly.pdbx_seq_one_letter_code
_entity_poly.pdbx_strand_id
1 'polypeptide(L)'
;MPQRSSKPSIFSTKILNLLLALALGSLFALPVVAQDALEVDQELLHEVMPAADSFSEKSGEPPVYRAYKTDATAAEPELIGYLFETADLPPEEIGYSAPIDVLVGVDLNGTLTGIKILYYRESYKSIRGDFLATERFPNQFETKNVADGFRVGRDVDGVSRATISSWAVARGIRNAARRVARVYLTDSDYVANTNADARALRLLEAQTWEDMIANGLVSNLDVTLGDMTTLKLSFAFMGHDGLGELLVGVNDYSRADREASNRVMNGNMILVGVDGDASMPFRQERLAVMQGEEIFPIERRRFVYVGSADEGKIAKQVRFAGAMVLDDRIDISRAFKILYDTGEPIASFEDLAQVDYQVPPLPLALVQGTELPAEFLADIDEEYDDEEDSGSFASLINNAPWAEVAALLLLLALVMTSFLRKSASLRWVTVTYTLVYLGFIDGTFLSVSHITNAIKLGPSLFLNDLPLLLIVVFTLVTTLFWGRVFCSSLCPFGALQDFLTRFVPHKLQKQLPQALHDKAIYIKYGILLLLIAMALAYSELSVFQYFEPFGTIFYQSQSILLWGILLAFLAASSVVSRFYCRYACPLGAALGVVSLISPWRIARVQQCQVCSVCEHACPTRAIRGPDIDFKECVRCDVCESKLISKAGVCRHSVEEVLARHKTWQPVTVS
;
A
#
# COMPACT_ATOMS: atom_id res chain seq x y z
N MET A 1 22.55 -58.77 10.27
CA MET A 1 21.76 -59.04 11.49
C MET A 1 22.52 -58.49 12.69
N PRO A 2 21.88 -57.99 13.77
CA PRO A 2 20.46 -58.06 14.11
C PRO A 2 19.69 -56.77 13.82
N GLN A 3 18.42 -56.92 13.41
CA GLN A 3 17.44 -55.85 13.28
C GLN A 3 16.93 -55.44 14.67
N ARG A 4 17.19 -54.20 15.09
CA ARG A 4 16.47 -53.59 16.22
C ARG A 4 15.14 -53.04 15.68
N SER A 5 14.04 -53.74 15.94
CA SER A 5 12.69 -53.21 15.75
C SER A 5 12.46 -52.11 16.79
N SER A 6 12.59 -50.84 16.40
CA SER A 6 12.08 -49.73 17.19
C SER A 6 10.56 -49.71 17.05
N LYS A 7 9.86 -50.24 18.07
CA LYS A 7 8.43 -49.95 18.23
C LYS A 7 8.25 -48.42 18.26
N PRO A 8 7.36 -47.83 17.45
CA PRO A 8 7.09 -46.40 17.54
C PRO A 8 6.53 -46.12 18.94
N SER A 9 7.11 -45.16 19.65
CA SER A 9 6.57 -44.79 20.96
C SER A 9 5.16 -44.24 20.76
N ILE A 10 4.18 -44.91 21.35
CA ILE A 10 2.75 -44.56 21.31
C ILE A 10 2.52 -43.09 21.75
N PHE A 11 3.46 -42.53 22.50
CA PHE A 11 3.48 -41.14 22.93
C PHE A 11 3.78 -40.13 21.81
N SER A 12 4.63 -40.48 20.83
CA SER A 12 4.99 -39.55 19.74
C SER A 12 3.89 -39.42 18.68
N THR A 13 3.12 -40.49 18.45
CA THR A 13 1.98 -40.49 17.53
C THR A 13 0.79 -39.76 18.11
N LYS A 14 0.57 -39.84 19.43
CA LYS A 14 -0.52 -39.11 20.10
C LYS A 14 -0.30 -37.61 20.14
N ILE A 15 0.92 -37.14 20.39
CA ILE A 15 1.24 -35.69 20.36
C ILE A 15 1.20 -35.17 18.92
N LEU A 16 1.69 -35.93 17.95
CA LEU A 16 1.60 -35.56 16.53
C LEU A 16 0.14 -35.52 16.06
N ASN A 17 -0.69 -36.50 16.44
CA ASN A 17 -2.12 -36.51 16.12
C ASN A 17 -2.89 -35.44 16.88
N LEU A 18 -2.48 -35.06 18.10
CA LEU A 18 -3.07 -33.96 18.86
C LEU A 18 -2.71 -32.60 18.22
N LEU A 19 -1.48 -32.42 17.74
CA LEU A 19 -1.08 -31.22 17.00
C LEU A 19 -1.70 -31.18 15.60
N LEU A 20 -1.86 -32.32 14.93
CA LEU A 20 -2.59 -32.43 13.67
C LEU A 20 -4.09 -32.19 13.87
N ALA A 21 -4.67 -32.65 14.98
CA ALA A 21 -6.08 -32.44 15.34
C ALA A 21 -6.34 -31.02 15.90
N LEU A 22 -5.35 -30.35 16.49
CA LEU A 22 -5.41 -28.92 16.80
C LEU A 22 -5.28 -28.08 15.53
N ALA A 23 -4.42 -28.47 14.59
CA ALA A 23 -4.29 -27.82 13.28
C ALA A 23 -5.48 -28.09 12.34
N LEU A 24 -6.10 -29.27 12.41
CA LEU A 24 -7.38 -29.57 11.73
C LEU A 24 -8.60 -29.06 12.53
N GLY A 25 -8.49 -28.92 13.85
CA GLY A 25 -9.53 -28.35 14.70
C GLY A 25 -9.71 -26.85 14.47
N SER A 26 -8.63 -26.16 14.11
CA SER A 26 -8.67 -24.79 13.56
C SER A 26 -9.20 -24.70 12.12
N LEU A 27 -9.46 -25.84 11.46
CA LEU A 27 -10.07 -25.92 10.13
C LEU A 27 -11.60 -26.09 10.19
N PHE A 28 -12.19 -26.25 11.38
CA PHE A 28 -13.60 -25.98 11.56
C PHE A 28 -13.78 -24.47 11.59
N ALA A 29 -13.98 -23.90 10.41
CA ALA A 29 -14.68 -22.64 10.26
C ALA A 29 -15.97 -22.77 11.08
N LEU A 30 -16.00 -22.15 12.26
CA LEU A 30 -17.27 -21.63 12.76
C LEU A 30 -17.85 -20.84 11.59
N PRO A 31 -19.14 -20.97 11.27
CA PRO A 31 -19.76 -20.07 10.33
C PRO A 31 -19.67 -18.70 11.00
N VAL A 32 -18.62 -17.96 10.68
CA VAL A 32 -18.70 -16.52 10.70
C VAL A 32 -19.87 -16.27 9.77
N VAL A 33 -20.96 -15.77 10.33
CA VAL A 33 -22.00 -15.13 9.52
C VAL A 33 -21.29 -13.94 8.90
N ALA A 34 -20.62 -14.20 7.78
CA ALA A 34 -20.14 -13.19 6.88
C ALA A 34 -21.43 -12.56 6.34
N GLN A 35 -21.54 -11.24 6.49
CA GLN A 35 -22.53 -10.51 5.75
C GLN A 35 -22.24 -10.79 4.26
N ASP A 36 -23.20 -11.38 3.55
CA ASP A 36 -23.12 -11.44 2.09
C ASP A 36 -23.10 -9.99 1.60
N ALA A 37 -22.10 -9.62 0.80
CA ALA A 37 -22.11 -8.35 0.10
C ALA A 37 -23.41 -8.28 -0.72
N LEU A 38 -24.05 -7.12 -0.77
CA LEU A 38 -25.21 -6.95 -1.64
C LEU A 38 -24.72 -7.18 -3.08
N GLU A 39 -25.19 -8.27 -3.70
CA GLU A 39 -24.91 -8.56 -5.09
C GLU A 39 -25.63 -7.51 -5.94
N VAL A 40 -24.92 -6.84 -6.84
CA VAL A 40 -25.48 -5.79 -7.67
C VAL A 40 -26.44 -6.41 -8.68
N ASP A 41 -27.73 -6.32 -8.40
CA ASP A 41 -28.80 -6.73 -9.29
C ASP A 41 -29.43 -5.54 -10.03
N GLN A 42 -30.35 -5.84 -10.95
CA GLN A 42 -31.04 -4.82 -11.73
C GLN A 42 -31.88 -3.86 -10.85
N GLU A 43 -32.33 -4.31 -9.67
CA GLU A 43 -33.11 -3.48 -8.75
C GLU A 43 -32.22 -2.41 -8.10
N LEU A 44 -31.03 -2.79 -7.64
CA LEU A 44 -30.03 -1.85 -7.11
C LEU A 44 -29.52 -0.86 -8.15
N LEU A 45 -29.28 -1.31 -9.39
CA LEU A 45 -28.90 -0.42 -10.49
C LEU A 45 -29.99 0.62 -10.77
N HIS A 46 -31.26 0.21 -10.77
CA HIS A 46 -32.40 1.10 -10.95
C HIS A 46 -32.62 2.03 -9.73
N GLU A 47 -32.30 1.60 -8.51
CA GLU A 47 -32.36 2.46 -7.33
C GLU A 47 -31.33 3.61 -7.43
N VAL A 48 -30.11 3.30 -7.88
CA VAL A 48 -29.01 4.28 -8.03
C VAL A 48 -29.16 5.17 -9.26
N MET A 49 -29.80 4.68 -10.32
CA MET A 49 -30.11 5.46 -11.53
C MET A 49 -31.55 5.23 -12.02
N PRO A 50 -32.55 5.86 -11.38
CA PRO A 50 -33.97 5.63 -11.69
C PRO A 50 -34.42 6.09 -13.08
N ALA A 51 -33.60 6.90 -13.76
CA ALA A 51 -33.91 7.43 -15.10
C ALA A 51 -33.64 6.43 -16.24
N ALA A 52 -32.98 5.30 -15.94
CA ALA A 52 -32.61 4.27 -16.91
C ALA A 52 -33.71 3.21 -17.05
N ASP A 53 -33.99 2.80 -18.28
CA ASP A 53 -34.92 1.71 -18.58
C ASP A 53 -34.21 0.34 -18.64
N SER A 54 -32.89 0.34 -18.91
CA SER A 54 -32.08 -0.89 -19.00
C SER A 54 -30.60 -0.63 -18.72
N PHE A 55 -29.88 -1.69 -18.35
CA PHE A 55 -28.45 -1.64 -18.01
C PHE A 55 -27.65 -2.71 -18.77
N SER A 56 -26.42 -2.39 -19.17
CA SER A 56 -25.49 -3.39 -19.73
C SER A 56 -24.90 -4.31 -18.67
N GLU A 57 -24.28 -5.40 -19.12
CA GLU A 57 -23.31 -6.11 -18.28
C GLU A 57 -22.10 -5.21 -17.98
N LYS A 58 -21.47 -5.45 -16.83
CA LYS A 58 -20.29 -4.74 -16.36
C LYS A 58 -19.12 -4.95 -17.32
N SER A 59 -18.56 -3.88 -17.88
CA SER A 59 -17.52 -3.98 -18.91
C SER A 59 -16.66 -2.72 -19.03
N GLY A 60 -15.48 -2.84 -19.64
CA GLY A 60 -14.53 -1.75 -19.87
C GLY A 60 -13.47 -1.60 -18.77
N GLU A 61 -12.58 -0.61 -18.91
CA GLU A 61 -11.50 -0.29 -17.97
C GLU A 61 -11.46 1.24 -17.71
N PRO A 62 -11.87 1.72 -16.52
CA PRO A 62 -12.40 0.97 -15.37
C PRO A 62 -13.76 0.31 -15.69
N PRO A 63 -14.12 -0.80 -15.01
CA PRO A 63 -15.35 -1.54 -15.31
C PRO A 63 -16.60 -0.75 -14.89
N VAL A 64 -17.55 -0.62 -15.81
CA VAL A 64 -18.81 0.13 -15.59
C VAL A 64 -20.03 -0.63 -16.12
N TYR A 65 -21.18 -0.39 -15.51
CA TYR A 65 -22.49 -0.67 -16.09
C TYR A 65 -22.92 0.55 -16.91
N ARG A 66 -23.37 0.36 -18.15
CA ARG A 66 -23.93 1.43 -18.98
C ARG A 66 -25.44 1.47 -18.78
N ALA A 67 -25.97 2.66 -18.53
CA ALA A 67 -27.39 2.88 -18.33
C ALA A 67 -28.02 3.49 -19.58
N TYR A 68 -29.11 2.91 -20.04
CA TYR A 68 -29.78 3.34 -21.25
C TYR A 68 -31.24 3.72 -21.02
N LYS A 69 -31.70 4.71 -21.78
CA LYS A 69 -33.09 5.14 -21.85
C LYS A 69 -33.67 4.87 -23.23
N THR A 70 -34.87 4.32 -23.27
CA THR A 70 -35.56 4.00 -24.51
C THR A 70 -36.48 5.17 -24.88
N ASP A 71 -36.12 5.91 -25.93
CA ASP A 71 -37.06 6.86 -26.54
C ASP A 71 -37.96 6.09 -27.53
N ALA A 72 -39.28 6.26 -27.41
CA ALA A 72 -40.27 5.63 -28.29
C ALA A 72 -40.10 6.01 -29.78
N THR A 73 -39.29 7.01 -30.09
CA THR A 73 -38.99 7.49 -31.45
C THR A 73 -37.61 7.11 -31.98
N ALA A 74 -36.70 6.65 -31.12
CA ALA A 74 -35.34 6.26 -31.50
C ALA A 74 -35.23 4.76 -31.76
N ALA A 75 -34.44 4.37 -32.78
CA ALA A 75 -34.25 2.97 -33.15
C ALA A 75 -33.32 2.21 -32.18
N GLU A 76 -32.47 2.94 -31.45
CA GLU A 76 -31.51 2.40 -30.48
C GLU A 76 -31.65 3.15 -29.15
N PRO A 77 -31.49 2.46 -28.01
CA PRO A 77 -31.61 3.08 -26.70
C PRO A 77 -30.43 4.03 -26.44
N GLU A 78 -30.72 5.21 -25.93
CA GLU A 78 -29.75 6.29 -25.70
C GLU A 78 -28.99 6.07 -24.39
N LEU A 79 -27.67 6.21 -24.42
CA LEU A 79 -26.84 6.15 -23.22
C LEU A 79 -27.08 7.41 -22.37
N ILE A 80 -27.40 7.24 -21.09
CA ILE A 80 -27.68 8.36 -20.19
C ILE A 80 -26.67 8.49 -19.03
N GLY A 81 -25.86 7.46 -18.79
CA GLY A 81 -24.88 7.48 -17.71
C GLY A 81 -24.19 6.13 -17.48
N TYR A 82 -23.40 6.10 -16.42
CA TYR A 82 -22.59 4.96 -16.01
C TYR A 82 -22.78 4.67 -14.52
N LEU A 83 -22.71 3.40 -14.14
CA LEU A 83 -22.65 2.96 -12.75
C LEU A 83 -21.38 2.15 -12.52
N PHE A 84 -20.79 2.25 -11.34
CA PHE A 84 -19.55 1.55 -11.00
C PHE A 84 -19.45 1.31 -9.49
N GLU A 85 -18.63 0.34 -9.10
CA GLU A 85 -18.41 0.01 -7.70
C GLU A 85 -17.03 0.53 -7.29
N THR A 86 -16.93 1.18 -6.13
CA THR A 86 -15.65 1.73 -5.65
C THR A 86 -14.58 0.65 -5.46
N ALA A 87 -14.99 -0.60 -5.19
CA ALA A 87 -14.11 -1.75 -5.02
C ALA A 87 -13.33 -2.12 -6.31
N ASP A 88 -13.86 -1.84 -7.50
CA ASP A 88 -13.16 -2.14 -8.75
C ASP A 88 -12.09 -1.09 -9.12
N LEU A 89 -12.00 0.01 -8.36
CA LEU A 89 -11.15 1.15 -8.68
C LEU A 89 -10.08 1.40 -7.59
N PRO A 90 -9.05 0.54 -7.48
CA PRO A 90 -8.03 0.64 -6.44
C PRO A 90 -7.16 1.91 -6.57
N PRO A 91 -6.71 2.55 -5.48
CA PRO A 91 -6.76 2.05 -4.11
C PRO A 91 -8.13 2.29 -3.47
N GLU A 92 -8.63 1.26 -2.80
CA GLU A 92 -9.84 1.33 -2.00
C GLU A 92 -9.60 2.19 -0.76
N GLU A 93 -10.59 3.02 -0.39
CA GLU A 93 -10.52 3.82 0.82
C GLU A 93 -10.90 2.96 2.02
N ILE A 94 -10.00 2.91 3.01
CA ILE A 94 -10.19 2.10 4.21
C ILE A 94 -10.94 2.91 5.26
N GLY A 95 -12.07 2.38 5.72
CA GLY A 95 -12.78 2.88 6.88
C GLY A 95 -12.00 2.66 8.19
N TYR A 96 -12.68 2.70 9.33
CA TYR A 96 -12.02 2.47 10.61
C TYR A 96 -11.55 1.01 10.76
N SER A 97 -12.21 0.04 10.11
CA SER A 97 -11.86 -1.38 10.24
C SER A 97 -11.52 -2.10 8.92
N ALA A 98 -12.07 -1.68 7.78
CA ALA A 98 -11.90 -2.32 6.48
C ALA A 98 -12.31 -1.36 5.33
N PRO A 99 -12.00 -1.68 4.05
CA PRO A 99 -12.59 -1.01 2.90
C PRO A 99 -14.12 -0.98 2.94
N ILE A 100 -14.69 0.02 2.26
CA ILE A 100 -16.12 0.26 2.17
C ILE A 100 -16.51 0.29 0.70
N ASP A 101 -17.41 -0.62 0.32
CA ASP A 101 -17.82 -0.83 -1.06
C ASP A 101 -19.11 -0.06 -1.33
N VAL A 102 -19.09 0.75 -2.39
CA VAL A 102 -20.18 1.65 -2.73
C VAL A 102 -20.46 1.54 -4.23
N LEU A 103 -21.72 1.32 -4.59
CA LEU A 103 -22.23 1.48 -5.94
C LEU A 103 -22.54 2.96 -6.17
N VAL A 104 -22.04 3.52 -7.25
CA VAL A 104 -22.17 4.95 -7.59
C VAL A 104 -22.71 5.08 -9.01
N GLY A 105 -23.71 5.93 -9.20
CA GLY A 105 -24.23 6.30 -10.52
C GLY A 105 -23.82 7.70 -10.90
N VAL A 106 -23.42 7.90 -12.16
CA VAL A 106 -23.03 9.19 -12.72
C VAL A 106 -23.67 9.40 -14.10
N ASP A 107 -24.24 10.57 -14.35
CA ASP A 107 -24.77 10.95 -15.66
C ASP A 107 -23.66 11.42 -16.62
N LEU A 108 -24.03 11.72 -17.87
CA LEU A 108 -23.07 12.18 -18.89
C LEU A 108 -22.46 13.57 -18.60
N ASN A 109 -23.06 14.35 -17.71
CA ASN A 109 -22.53 15.66 -17.29
C ASN A 109 -21.61 15.55 -16.07
N GLY A 110 -21.38 14.33 -15.56
CA GLY A 110 -20.59 14.12 -14.34
C GLY A 110 -21.38 14.37 -13.05
N THR A 111 -22.71 14.40 -13.09
CA THR A 111 -23.54 14.54 -11.90
C THR A 111 -23.88 13.18 -11.33
N LEU A 112 -23.71 13.01 -10.02
CA LEU A 112 -24.05 11.77 -9.32
C LEU A 112 -25.58 11.61 -9.25
N THR A 113 -26.07 10.48 -9.77
CA THR A 113 -27.50 10.14 -9.76
C THR A 113 -27.93 9.47 -8.46
N GLY A 114 -26.98 8.89 -7.72
CA GLY A 114 -27.23 8.20 -6.47
C GLY A 114 -26.04 7.37 -6.02
N ILE A 115 -26.06 6.93 -4.76
CA ILE A 115 -25.08 5.96 -4.24
C ILE A 115 -25.74 4.93 -3.33
N LYS A 116 -25.19 3.72 -3.29
CA LYS A 116 -25.60 2.64 -2.39
C LYS A 116 -24.40 2.01 -1.71
N ILE A 117 -24.44 1.89 -0.38
CA ILE A 117 -23.43 1.13 0.36
C ILE A 117 -23.70 -0.37 0.16
N LEU A 118 -22.81 -1.08 -0.53
CA LEU A 118 -22.95 -2.50 -0.86
C LEU A 118 -22.47 -3.38 0.29
N TYR A 119 -21.29 -3.06 0.81
CA TYR A 119 -20.67 -3.83 1.87
C TYR A 119 -19.71 -2.96 2.67
N TYR A 120 -19.71 -3.14 3.99
CA TYR A 120 -18.71 -2.55 4.85
C TYR A 120 -18.60 -3.32 6.15
N ARG A 121 -17.36 -3.40 6.67
CA ARG A 121 -17.10 -4.00 7.97
C ARG A 121 -16.61 -2.93 8.92
N GLU A 122 -17.43 -2.63 9.92
CA GLU A 122 -17.06 -1.69 10.97
C GLU A 122 -17.33 -2.23 12.37
N SER A 123 -16.37 -2.05 13.27
CA SER A 123 -16.51 -2.41 14.69
C SER A 123 -17.76 -1.78 15.32
N TYR A 124 -18.11 -0.56 14.90
CA TYR A 124 -19.27 0.19 15.41
C TYR A 124 -20.63 -0.30 14.87
N LYS A 125 -20.65 -1.05 13.76
CA LYS A 125 -21.89 -1.60 13.16
C LYS A 125 -22.59 -2.57 14.10
N SER A 126 -21.81 -3.36 14.86
CA SER A 126 -22.31 -4.35 15.82
C SER A 126 -23.13 -3.74 16.98
N ILE A 127 -22.90 -2.45 17.29
CA ILE A 127 -23.54 -1.75 18.41
C ILE A 127 -24.63 -0.81 17.91
N ARG A 128 -24.46 -0.21 16.72
CA ARG A 128 -25.32 0.89 16.23
C ARG A 128 -26.17 0.57 15.00
N GLY A 129 -26.07 -0.64 14.45
CA GLY A 129 -26.76 -1.01 13.22
C GLY A 129 -26.09 -0.43 11.97
N ASP A 130 -26.82 -0.45 10.85
CA ASP A 130 -26.29 -0.02 9.56
C ASP A 130 -26.27 1.52 9.40
N PHE A 131 -25.36 2.16 10.13
CA PHE A 131 -25.31 3.62 10.25
C PHE A 131 -24.79 4.35 9.00
N LEU A 132 -24.21 3.65 8.02
CA LEU A 132 -23.75 4.24 6.76
C LEU A 132 -24.77 4.06 5.63
N ALA A 133 -25.51 2.95 5.60
CA ALA A 133 -26.55 2.72 4.60
C ALA A 133 -27.90 3.37 4.95
N THR A 134 -27.99 4.15 6.03
CA THR A 134 -29.20 4.94 6.31
C THR A 134 -29.39 6.04 5.27
N GLU A 135 -30.57 6.15 4.65
CA GLU A 135 -30.93 7.13 3.60
C GLU A 135 -30.33 8.52 3.79
N ARG A 136 -30.29 9.04 5.02
CA ARG A 136 -29.71 10.36 5.33
C ARG A 136 -28.28 10.56 4.80
N PHE A 137 -27.41 9.56 4.90
CA PHE A 137 -26.00 9.74 4.51
C PHE A 137 -25.79 9.60 2.99
N PRO A 138 -26.27 8.53 2.31
CA PRO A 138 -26.16 8.36 0.87
C PRO A 138 -26.87 9.42 0.02
N ASN A 139 -28.06 9.88 0.44
CA ASN A 139 -28.86 10.83 -0.35
C ASN A 139 -28.19 12.21 -0.49
N GLN A 140 -27.17 12.51 0.32
CA GLN A 140 -26.41 13.76 0.20
C GLN A 140 -25.56 13.83 -1.07
N PHE A 141 -25.22 12.67 -1.65
CA PHE A 141 -24.41 12.61 -2.86
C PHE A 141 -25.25 12.77 -4.12
N GLU A 142 -26.56 12.58 -4.04
CA GLU A 142 -27.48 12.82 -5.15
C GLU A 142 -27.36 14.29 -5.59
N THR A 143 -27.30 14.54 -6.91
CA THR A 143 -27.15 15.87 -7.54
C THR A 143 -25.78 16.54 -7.39
N LYS A 144 -24.82 15.93 -6.69
CA LYS A 144 -23.46 16.47 -6.61
C LYS A 144 -22.67 16.18 -7.88
N ASN A 145 -21.78 17.08 -8.28
CA ASN A 145 -20.95 16.87 -9.47
C ASN A 145 -19.61 16.22 -9.09
N VAL A 146 -19.03 15.42 -9.98
CA VAL A 146 -17.70 14.80 -9.79
C VAL A 146 -16.56 15.81 -9.61
N ALA A 147 -16.77 17.05 -10.04
CA ALA A 147 -15.88 18.19 -9.78
C ALA A 147 -15.86 18.60 -8.29
N ASP A 148 -16.94 18.35 -7.54
CA ASP A 148 -17.04 18.77 -6.15
C ASP A 148 -16.01 18.06 -5.25
N GLY A 149 -15.71 18.66 -4.08
CA GLY A 149 -14.67 18.18 -3.16
C GLY A 149 -15.06 16.96 -2.32
N PHE A 150 -16.36 16.69 -2.14
CA PHE A 150 -16.96 15.68 -1.26
C PHE A 150 -16.34 15.65 0.16
N ARG A 151 -15.98 16.81 0.69
CA ARG A 151 -15.36 16.92 2.02
C ARG A 151 -16.40 16.71 3.12
N VAL A 152 -16.15 15.75 4.00
CA VAL A 152 -17.03 15.46 5.13
C VAL A 152 -17.00 16.63 6.11
N GLY A 153 -18.15 17.20 6.44
CA GLY A 153 -18.27 18.41 7.24
C GLY A 153 -18.41 19.69 6.40
N ARG A 154 -18.04 19.69 5.12
CA ARG A 154 -18.19 20.85 4.23
C ARG A 154 -19.20 20.61 3.13
N ASP A 155 -18.93 19.59 2.31
CA ASP A 155 -19.74 19.25 1.16
C ASP A 155 -20.76 18.15 1.50
N VAL A 156 -20.47 17.30 2.50
CA VAL A 156 -21.31 16.17 2.93
C VAL A 156 -21.31 16.09 4.47
N ASP A 157 -22.47 15.95 5.12
CA ASP A 157 -22.53 15.70 6.56
C ASP A 157 -21.96 14.32 6.90
N GLY A 158 -21.03 14.28 7.86
CA GLY A 158 -20.51 13.03 8.41
C GLY A 158 -21.43 12.38 9.44
N VAL A 159 -21.31 11.07 9.61
CA VAL A 159 -22.03 10.35 10.67
C VAL A 159 -21.32 10.56 12.00
N SER A 160 -22.04 11.07 13.01
CA SER A 160 -21.47 11.38 14.32
C SER A 160 -20.79 10.16 14.95
N ARG A 161 -19.52 10.32 15.35
CA ARG A 161 -18.63 9.27 15.90
C ARG A 161 -18.20 8.18 14.89
N ALA A 162 -18.45 8.38 13.60
CA ALA A 162 -17.97 7.54 12.51
C ALA A 162 -17.30 8.38 11.42
N THR A 163 -16.50 9.37 11.83
CA THR A 163 -15.82 10.30 10.92
C THR A 163 -14.92 9.58 9.92
N ILE A 164 -14.11 8.61 10.38
CA ILE A 164 -13.17 7.89 9.52
C ILE A 164 -13.93 7.11 8.43
N SER A 165 -15.00 6.41 8.81
CA SER A 165 -15.84 5.67 7.87
C SER A 165 -16.59 6.58 6.90
N SER A 166 -17.12 7.71 7.38
CA SER A 166 -17.80 8.71 6.53
C SER A 166 -16.82 9.30 5.51
N TRP A 167 -15.59 9.58 5.95
CA TRP A 167 -14.52 10.11 5.11
C TRP A 167 -14.08 9.09 4.05
N ALA A 168 -13.92 7.83 4.43
CA ALA A 168 -13.56 6.76 3.50
C ALA A 168 -14.60 6.61 2.38
N VAL A 169 -15.90 6.64 2.73
CA VAL A 169 -16.98 6.63 1.72
C VAL A 169 -16.90 7.84 0.80
N ALA A 170 -16.87 9.05 1.36
CA ALA A 170 -16.91 10.28 0.57
C ALA A 170 -15.69 10.39 -0.37
N ARG A 171 -14.49 10.05 0.12
CA ARG A 171 -13.25 10.03 -0.66
C ARG A 171 -13.25 8.90 -1.69
N GLY A 172 -13.79 7.73 -1.34
CA GLY A 172 -13.89 6.58 -2.25
C GLY A 172 -14.76 6.90 -3.45
N ILE A 173 -15.96 7.45 -3.20
CA ILE A 173 -16.87 7.94 -4.25
C ILE A 173 -16.17 9.00 -5.10
N ARG A 174 -15.53 9.99 -4.47
CA ARG A 174 -14.81 11.05 -5.18
C ARG A 174 -13.76 10.49 -6.12
N ASN A 175 -12.86 9.66 -5.61
CA ASN A 175 -11.72 9.16 -6.37
C ASN A 175 -12.17 8.22 -7.49
N ALA A 176 -13.15 7.36 -7.23
CA ALA A 176 -13.69 6.45 -8.22
C ALA A 176 -14.47 7.18 -9.32
N ALA A 177 -15.37 8.11 -8.95
CA ALA A 177 -16.17 8.87 -9.92
C ALA A 177 -15.30 9.71 -10.86
N ARG A 178 -14.23 10.32 -10.33
CA ARG A 178 -13.26 11.07 -11.13
C ARG A 178 -12.44 10.20 -12.08
N ARG A 179 -12.19 8.94 -11.74
CA ARG A 179 -11.50 7.98 -12.63
C ARG A 179 -12.41 7.53 -13.75
N VAL A 180 -13.67 7.21 -13.43
CA VAL A 180 -14.68 6.86 -14.44
C VAL A 180 -14.92 8.04 -15.37
N ALA A 181 -15.11 9.24 -14.83
CA ALA A 181 -15.34 10.44 -15.62
C ALA A 181 -14.20 10.74 -16.61
N ARG A 182 -12.92 10.57 -16.19
CA ARG A 182 -11.77 10.77 -17.09
C ARG A 182 -11.76 9.86 -18.31
N VAL A 183 -12.27 8.64 -18.18
CA VAL A 183 -12.26 7.65 -19.27
C VAL A 183 -13.53 7.72 -20.11
N TYR A 184 -14.69 7.92 -19.46
CA TYR A 184 -16.00 7.74 -20.09
C TYR A 184 -16.76 9.04 -20.35
N LEU A 185 -16.34 10.17 -19.75
CA LEU A 185 -16.97 11.48 -19.89
C LEU A 185 -16.03 12.49 -20.55
N THR A 186 -15.36 12.10 -21.65
CA THR A 186 -14.34 12.91 -22.35
C THR A 186 -14.84 14.26 -22.84
N ASP A 187 -16.13 14.38 -23.13
CA ASP A 187 -16.76 15.60 -23.66
C ASP A 187 -17.43 16.44 -22.55
N SER A 188 -17.26 16.08 -21.28
CA SER A 188 -17.85 16.81 -20.14
C SER A 188 -16.99 17.99 -19.69
N ASP A 189 -17.65 19.03 -19.15
CA ASP A 189 -16.99 20.17 -18.50
C ASP A 189 -15.99 19.73 -17.42
N TYR A 190 -16.21 18.56 -16.81
CA TYR A 190 -15.28 17.96 -15.84
C TYR A 190 -13.92 17.60 -16.43
N VAL A 191 -13.84 17.00 -17.62
CA VAL A 191 -12.55 16.64 -18.22
C VAL A 191 -11.79 17.88 -18.67
N ALA A 192 -12.50 18.89 -19.19
CA ALA A 192 -11.92 20.19 -19.47
C ALA A 192 -11.30 20.84 -18.22
N ASN A 193 -12.06 20.88 -17.12
CA ASN A 193 -11.59 21.43 -15.84
C ASN A 193 -10.49 20.59 -15.19
N THR A 194 -10.55 19.26 -15.25
CA THR A 194 -9.50 18.38 -14.73
C THR A 194 -8.19 18.57 -15.48
N ASN A 195 -8.26 18.77 -16.79
CA ASN A 195 -7.09 19.11 -17.60
C ASN A 195 -6.55 20.50 -17.22
N ALA A 196 -7.41 21.47 -16.95
CA ALA A 196 -7.00 22.79 -16.45
C ALA A 196 -6.34 22.71 -15.07
N ASP A 197 -6.90 21.96 -14.13
CA ASP A 197 -6.34 21.75 -12.79
C ASP A 197 -4.99 21.04 -12.84
N ALA A 198 -4.89 19.97 -13.63
CA ALA A 198 -3.64 19.24 -13.81
C ALA A 198 -2.56 20.15 -14.43
N ARG A 199 -2.92 20.98 -15.41
CA ARG A 199 -2.01 21.99 -16.01
C ARG A 199 -1.60 23.04 -14.98
N ALA A 200 -2.54 23.56 -14.19
CA ALA A 200 -2.27 24.55 -13.16
C ALA A 200 -1.32 24.03 -12.08
N LEU A 201 -1.55 22.79 -11.62
CA LEU A 201 -0.70 22.14 -10.63
C LEU A 201 0.70 21.88 -11.17
N ARG A 202 0.86 21.49 -12.43
CA ARG A 202 2.19 21.33 -13.06
C ARG A 202 2.97 22.66 -13.10
N LEU A 203 2.31 23.76 -13.46
CA LEU A 203 2.93 25.09 -13.44
C LEU A 203 3.39 25.50 -12.03
N LEU A 204 2.57 25.23 -11.02
CA LEU A 204 2.92 25.49 -9.61
C LEU A 204 4.02 24.54 -9.10
N GLU A 205 4.02 23.29 -9.58
CA GLU A 205 5.05 22.31 -9.24
C GLU A 205 6.42 22.69 -9.81
N ALA A 206 6.48 23.32 -10.97
CA ALA A 206 7.74 23.81 -11.55
C ALA A 206 8.37 24.97 -10.74
N GLN A 207 7.59 25.69 -9.93
CA GLN A 207 8.06 26.86 -9.18
C GLN A 207 8.84 26.49 -7.91
N THR A 208 9.89 27.24 -7.61
CA THR A 208 10.61 27.17 -6.33
C THR A 208 9.85 27.92 -5.23
N TRP A 209 10.23 27.74 -3.96
CA TRP A 209 9.64 28.50 -2.87
C TRP A 209 9.89 30.01 -3.04
N GLU A 210 11.07 30.40 -3.54
CA GLU A 210 11.38 31.79 -3.88
C GLU A 210 10.47 32.32 -5.00
N ASP A 211 10.19 31.53 -6.04
CA ASP A 211 9.27 31.94 -7.11
C ASP A 211 7.83 32.12 -6.59
N MET A 212 7.41 31.25 -5.66
CA MET A 212 6.11 31.35 -4.99
C MET A 212 6.00 32.59 -4.09
N ILE A 213 7.12 33.08 -3.53
CA ILE A 213 7.15 34.37 -2.85
C ILE A 213 7.05 35.50 -3.87
N ALA A 214 7.79 35.41 -4.98
CA ALA A 214 7.82 36.45 -6.01
C ALA A 214 6.47 36.65 -6.71
N ASN A 215 5.69 35.58 -6.90
CA ASN A 215 4.37 35.64 -7.52
C ASN A 215 3.21 35.86 -6.52
N GLY A 216 3.51 35.98 -5.22
CA GLY A 216 2.53 36.27 -4.18
C GLY A 216 1.71 35.08 -3.69
N LEU A 217 2.01 33.84 -4.12
CA LEU A 217 1.40 32.65 -3.52
C LEU A 217 1.80 32.50 -2.06
N VAL A 218 3.08 32.74 -1.75
CA VAL A 218 3.61 32.78 -0.39
C VAL A 218 3.83 34.24 0.00
N SER A 219 3.24 34.66 1.11
CA SER A 219 3.46 35.99 1.68
C SER A 219 4.09 35.89 3.05
N ASN A 220 5.17 36.62 3.27
CA ASN A 220 5.94 36.57 4.51
C ASN A 220 5.62 37.78 5.40
N LEU A 221 5.53 37.54 6.70
CA LEU A 221 5.39 38.53 7.74
C LEU A 221 6.46 38.31 8.80
N ASP A 222 7.41 39.24 8.87
CA ASP A 222 8.44 39.28 9.91
C ASP A 222 7.93 40.13 11.06
N VAL A 223 7.71 39.49 12.21
CA VAL A 223 7.22 40.12 13.43
C VAL A 223 8.39 40.29 14.41
N THR A 224 8.87 41.52 14.56
CA THR A 224 9.89 41.85 15.56
C THR A 224 9.25 42.02 16.93
N LEU A 225 9.72 41.26 17.93
CA LEU A 225 9.28 41.37 19.33
C LEU A 225 10.11 42.44 20.07
N GLY A 226 9.62 42.93 21.22
CA GLY A 226 10.29 43.97 21.99
C GLY A 226 11.70 43.62 22.51
N ASP A 227 12.08 42.34 22.47
CA ASP A 227 13.44 41.87 22.80
C ASP A 227 14.35 41.70 21.57
N MET A 228 13.94 42.24 20.41
CA MET A 228 14.63 42.20 19.12
C MET A 228 14.69 40.81 18.46
N THR A 229 14.08 39.78 19.04
CA THR A 229 13.91 38.49 18.36
C THR A 229 12.80 38.58 17.31
N THR A 230 12.88 37.76 16.26
CA THR A 230 11.95 37.82 15.12
C THR A 230 11.17 36.53 14.99
N LEU A 231 9.84 36.64 14.94
CA LEU A 231 8.94 35.57 14.54
C LEU A 231 8.65 35.72 13.04
N LYS A 232 9.03 34.72 12.26
CA LYS A 232 8.80 34.70 10.81
C LYS A 232 7.58 33.86 10.50
N LEU A 233 6.59 34.47 9.88
CA LEU A 233 5.36 33.79 9.45
C LEU A 233 5.29 33.79 7.93
N SER A 234 4.98 32.63 7.36
CA SER A 234 4.74 32.47 5.92
C SER A 234 3.30 32.02 5.69
N PHE A 235 2.59 32.69 4.79
CA PHE A 235 1.20 32.42 4.48
C PHE A 235 1.04 31.96 3.04
N ALA A 236 0.37 30.83 2.81
CA ALA A 236 0.07 30.36 1.45
C ALA A 236 -1.31 29.76 1.36
N PHE A 237 -2.07 30.12 0.33
CA PHE A 237 -3.40 29.58 0.10
C PHE A 237 -3.33 28.10 -0.29
N MET A 238 -4.15 27.26 0.36
CA MET A 238 -4.17 25.81 0.11
C MET A 238 -5.60 25.24 0.16
N GLY A 239 -6.57 26.00 -0.36
CA GLY A 239 -7.97 25.60 -0.42
C GLY A 239 -8.28 24.47 -1.41
N HIS A 240 -7.36 24.18 -2.33
CA HIS A 240 -7.46 23.07 -3.29
C HIS A 240 -6.60 21.88 -2.84
N ASP A 241 -7.09 20.65 -3.03
CA ASP A 241 -6.43 19.44 -2.53
C ASP A 241 -5.03 19.28 -3.14
N GLY A 242 -4.91 19.32 -4.46
CA GLY A 242 -3.63 19.19 -5.14
C GLY A 242 -2.64 20.31 -4.78
N LEU A 243 -3.15 21.52 -4.48
CA LEU A 243 -2.30 22.63 -4.06
C LEU A 243 -1.78 22.42 -2.63
N GLY A 244 -2.65 21.94 -1.74
CA GLY A 244 -2.27 21.60 -0.39
C GLY A 244 -1.26 20.45 -0.33
N GLU A 245 -1.51 19.38 -1.08
CA GLU A 245 -0.58 18.25 -1.21
C GLU A 245 0.78 18.69 -1.78
N LEU A 246 0.79 19.59 -2.77
CA LEU A 246 2.02 20.19 -3.30
C LEU A 246 2.78 21.01 -2.24
N LEU A 247 2.05 21.81 -1.45
CA LEU A 247 2.66 22.70 -0.47
C LEU A 247 3.23 21.96 0.75
N VAL A 248 2.52 20.97 1.29
CA VAL A 248 2.87 20.36 2.59
C VAL A 248 3.04 18.83 2.56
N GLY A 249 2.81 18.18 1.41
CA GLY A 249 2.84 16.73 1.27
C GLY A 249 1.48 16.06 1.50
N VAL A 250 1.30 14.89 0.90
CA VAL A 250 0.01 14.16 0.87
C VAL A 250 -0.47 13.78 2.26
N ASN A 251 0.45 13.28 3.10
CA ASN A 251 0.12 12.79 4.43
C ASN A 251 -0.27 13.92 5.39
N ASP A 252 0.52 15.00 5.39
CA ASP A 252 0.32 16.16 6.26
C ASP A 252 -0.91 16.95 5.85
N TYR A 253 -1.13 17.15 4.54
CA TYR A 253 -2.34 17.79 4.05
C TYR A 253 -3.58 16.97 4.41
N SER A 254 -3.58 15.67 4.14
CA SER A 254 -4.73 14.79 4.45
C SER A 254 -5.08 14.79 5.94
N ARG A 255 -4.07 14.82 6.82
CA ARG A 255 -4.27 14.93 8.28
C ARG A 255 -4.84 16.28 8.67
N ALA A 256 -4.29 17.38 8.15
CA ALA A 256 -4.74 18.74 8.43
C ALA A 256 -6.18 18.96 7.96
N ASP A 257 -6.50 18.57 6.71
CA ASP A 257 -7.84 18.69 6.13
C ASP A 257 -8.88 17.90 6.94
N ARG A 258 -8.54 16.67 7.34
CA ARG A 258 -9.39 15.85 8.21
C ARG A 258 -9.62 16.51 9.57
N GLU A 259 -8.59 17.10 10.17
CA GLU A 259 -8.72 17.78 11.46
C GLU A 259 -9.56 19.07 11.34
N ALA A 260 -9.36 19.84 10.27
CA ALA A 260 -10.08 21.08 9.99
C ALA A 260 -11.58 20.79 9.80
N SER A 261 -11.87 19.80 8.96
CA SER A 261 -13.23 19.32 8.66
C SER A 261 -13.99 18.82 9.88
N ASN A 262 -13.29 18.32 10.92
CA ASN A 262 -13.91 17.93 12.18
C ASN A 262 -14.27 19.11 13.09
N ARG A 263 -13.67 20.28 12.87
CA ARG A 263 -13.79 21.45 13.76
C ARG A 263 -14.67 22.55 13.16
N VAL A 264 -14.68 22.67 11.84
CA VAL A 264 -15.34 23.75 11.11
C VAL A 264 -15.98 23.18 9.84
N MET A 265 -17.23 23.58 9.58
CA MET A 265 -17.97 23.08 8.42
C MET A 265 -17.53 23.76 7.12
N ASN A 266 -17.35 25.09 7.12
CA ASN A 266 -17.01 25.86 5.92
C ASN A 266 -15.71 26.66 6.08
N GLY A 267 -15.00 26.85 4.98
CA GLY A 267 -13.84 27.74 4.89
C GLY A 267 -12.72 27.18 4.02
N ASN A 268 -11.96 28.09 3.41
CA ASN A 268 -10.73 27.73 2.69
C ASN A 268 -9.53 27.77 3.64
N MET A 269 -8.54 26.92 3.39
CA MET A 269 -7.35 26.84 4.23
C MET A 269 -6.23 27.74 3.73
N ILE A 270 -5.58 28.42 4.66
CA ILE A 270 -4.29 29.08 4.46
C ILE A 270 -3.25 28.40 5.34
N LEU A 271 -2.18 27.95 4.71
CA LEU A 271 -0.97 27.47 5.34
C LEU A 271 -0.35 28.60 6.18
N VAL A 272 0.05 28.28 7.40
CA VAL A 272 0.80 29.16 8.31
C VAL A 272 2.11 28.46 8.66
N GLY A 273 3.17 28.82 7.95
CA GLY A 273 4.53 28.41 8.25
C GLY A 273 5.11 29.28 9.36
N VAL A 274 5.77 28.67 10.35
CA VAL A 274 6.32 29.33 11.52
C VAL A 274 7.81 29.05 11.62
N ASP A 275 8.62 30.11 11.63
CA ASP A 275 10.06 30.06 11.83
C ASP A 275 10.57 31.30 12.60
N GLY A 276 11.89 31.47 12.69
CA GLY A 276 12.54 32.57 13.37
C GLY A 276 13.21 32.17 14.68
N ASP A 277 13.72 33.18 15.39
CA ASP A 277 14.43 33.04 16.67
C ASP A 277 13.65 33.67 17.83
N ALA A 278 12.36 33.93 17.62
CA ALA A 278 11.43 34.50 18.59
C ALA A 278 11.56 33.87 19.99
N SER A 279 11.72 34.72 21.00
CA SER A 279 11.78 34.30 22.40
C SER A 279 10.43 33.80 22.95
N MET A 280 9.33 34.26 22.36
CA MET A 280 7.97 33.83 22.68
C MET A 280 7.43 32.89 21.59
N PRO A 281 6.74 31.80 21.98
CA PRO A 281 6.16 30.89 21.02
C PRO A 281 5.02 31.56 20.23
N PHE A 282 4.90 31.18 18.96
CA PHE A 282 3.72 31.50 18.15
C PHE A 282 2.44 31.06 18.87
N ARG A 283 1.42 31.92 18.87
CA ARG A 283 0.10 31.59 19.39
C ARG A 283 -0.97 31.90 18.36
N GLN A 284 -1.71 30.88 17.95
CA GLN A 284 -2.73 31.00 16.92
C GLN A 284 -3.86 31.99 17.28
N GLU A 285 -4.16 32.20 18.57
CA GLU A 285 -5.24 33.11 19.00
C GLU A 285 -4.91 34.58 18.75
N ARG A 286 -3.67 34.88 18.34
CA ARG A 286 -3.21 36.21 17.95
C ARG A 286 -3.35 36.49 16.47
N LEU A 287 -3.79 35.50 15.68
CA LEU A 287 -4.09 35.70 14.26
C LEU A 287 -5.50 36.24 14.06
N ALA A 288 -5.64 37.16 13.13
CA ALA A 288 -6.92 37.59 12.60
C ALA A 288 -6.81 37.88 11.09
N VAL A 289 -7.92 37.82 10.39
CA VAL A 289 -8.02 38.27 9.00
C VAL A 289 -8.92 39.50 8.95
N MET A 290 -8.54 40.52 8.19
CA MET A 290 -9.34 41.73 8.01
C MET A 290 -9.67 41.93 6.54
N GLN A 291 -10.95 42.12 6.23
CA GLN A 291 -11.40 42.43 4.87
C GLN A 291 -12.44 43.55 4.93
N GLY A 292 -12.13 44.69 4.31
CA GLY A 292 -12.90 45.91 4.49
C GLY A 292 -12.77 46.45 5.93
N GLU A 293 -13.90 46.69 6.60
CA GLU A 293 -13.95 47.12 8.01
C GLU A 293 -14.17 45.95 8.98
N GLU A 294 -14.39 44.73 8.49
CA GLU A 294 -14.64 43.55 9.31
C GLU A 294 -13.32 42.83 9.69
N ILE A 295 -13.22 42.44 10.96
CA ILE A 295 -12.10 41.66 11.51
C ILE A 295 -12.61 40.28 11.95
N PHE A 296 -11.97 39.25 11.45
CA PHE A 296 -12.26 37.84 11.68
C PHE A 296 -11.14 37.21 12.51
N PRO A 297 -11.28 37.10 13.83
CA PRO A 297 -10.27 36.46 14.67
C PRO A 297 -10.20 34.95 14.38
N ILE A 298 -8.99 34.39 14.34
CA ILE A 298 -8.79 32.94 14.15
C ILE A 298 -8.98 32.24 15.49
N GLU A 299 -10.21 31.79 15.73
CA GLU A 299 -10.54 30.98 16.90
C GLU A 299 -9.74 29.66 16.93
N ARG A 300 -9.51 29.10 18.12
CA ARG A 300 -8.79 27.82 18.27
C ARG A 300 -9.32 26.68 17.40
N ARG A 301 -10.64 26.64 17.14
CA ARG A 301 -11.27 25.62 16.28
C ARG A 301 -10.93 25.80 14.79
N ARG A 302 -10.63 27.02 14.36
CA ARG A 302 -10.27 27.38 12.98
C ARG A 302 -8.77 27.29 12.70
N PHE A 303 -7.97 26.76 13.63
CA PHE A 303 -6.55 26.50 13.41
C PHE A 303 -6.24 25.02 13.65
N VAL A 304 -5.55 24.36 12.73
CA VAL A 304 -5.16 22.95 12.83
C VAL A 304 -3.67 22.77 12.63
N TYR A 305 -3.15 21.66 13.14
CA TYR A 305 -1.74 21.37 13.00
C TYR A 305 -1.49 20.58 11.71
N VAL A 306 -0.53 21.01 10.92
CA VAL A 306 -0.18 20.35 9.65
C VAL A 306 0.95 19.36 9.88
N GLY A 307 2.05 19.82 10.48
CA GLY A 307 3.23 18.98 10.71
C GLY A 307 4.51 19.77 10.95
N SER A 308 5.64 19.09 10.91
CA SER A 308 6.96 19.68 11.09
C SER A 308 7.55 20.28 9.80
N ALA A 309 6.76 20.37 8.72
CA ALA A 309 7.21 20.83 7.41
C ALA A 309 8.38 19.98 6.86
N ASP A 310 8.21 18.64 6.89
CA ASP A 310 9.22 17.69 6.40
C ASP A 310 9.06 17.35 4.91
N GLU A 311 7.85 17.56 4.35
CA GLU A 311 7.45 17.22 2.98
C GLU A 311 6.84 18.43 2.24
N GLY A 312 6.70 18.34 0.92
CA GLY A 312 6.13 19.39 0.07
C GLY A 312 7.06 20.58 -0.19
N LYS A 313 6.55 21.63 -0.82
CA LYS A 313 7.30 22.87 -1.13
C LYS A 313 7.73 23.64 0.13
N ILE A 314 7.02 23.45 1.24
CA ILE A 314 7.36 24.05 2.53
C ILE A 314 8.58 23.38 3.19
N ALA A 315 9.02 22.23 2.70
CA ALA A 315 10.08 21.45 3.33
C ALA A 315 11.36 22.27 3.49
N LYS A 316 11.89 22.30 4.73
CA LYS A 316 13.10 23.06 5.12
C LYS A 316 12.97 24.59 5.03
N GLN A 317 11.79 25.13 4.72
CA GLN A 317 11.53 26.57 4.68
C GLN A 317 11.11 27.10 6.06
N VAL A 318 10.47 26.26 6.86
CA VAL A 318 9.99 26.61 8.21
C VAL A 318 10.23 25.47 9.19
N ARG A 319 10.14 25.75 10.51
CA ARG A 319 10.30 24.73 11.56
C ARG A 319 9.01 23.98 11.86
N PHE A 320 7.87 24.62 11.60
CA PHE A 320 6.55 24.13 11.98
C PHE A 320 5.50 24.68 11.02
N ALA A 321 4.52 23.85 10.67
CA ALA A 321 3.40 24.24 9.83
C ALA A 321 2.07 24.04 10.55
N GLY A 322 1.22 25.06 10.50
CA GLY A 322 -0.20 24.98 10.83
C GLY A 322 -1.07 25.41 9.65
N ALA A 323 -2.38 25.29 9.80
CA ALA A 323 -3.34 25.76 8.83
C ALA A 323 -4.43 26.55 9.54
N MET A 324 -4.76 27.73 9.02
CA MET A 324 -5.96 28.45 9.43
C MET A 324 -7.08 28.28 8.41
N VAL A 325 -8.28 28.04 8.90
CA VAL A 325 -9.52 27.90 8.12
C VAL A 325 -10.23 29.25 8.13
N LEU A 326 -10.28 29.91 6.98
CA LEU A 326 -10.93 31.21 6.81
C LEU A 326 -12.42 31.14 7.15
N ASP A 327 -12.96 32.25 7.65
CA ASP A 327 -14.41 32.43 7.76
C ASP A 327 -15.03 32.43 6.36
N ASP A 328 -16.20 31.83 6.19
CA ASP A 328 -16.86 31.68 4.88
C ASP A 328 -17.38 33.00 4.31
N ARG A 329 -17.48 34.04 5.16
CA ARG A 329 -17.78 35.42 4.75
C ARG A 329 -16.61 36.14 4.06
N ILE A 330 -15.39 35.59 4.14
CA ILE A 330 -14.20 36.18 3.51
C ILE A 330 -14.20 35.80 2.03
N ASP A 331 -14.26 36.82 1.16
CA ASP A 331 -14.16 36.65 -0.28
C ASP A 331 -12.70 36.49 -0.71
N ILE A 332 -12.31 35.26 -1.06
CA ILE A 332 -10.93 34.93 -1.48
C ILE A 332 -10.50 35.54 -2.82
N SER A 333 -11.45 36.04 -3.63
CA SER A 333 -11.14 36.70 -4.90
C SER A 333 -10.65 38.13 -4.71
N ARG A 334 -10.80 38.68 -3.50
CA ARG A 334 -10.39 40.04 -3.12
C ARG A 334 -9.24 39.97 -2.11
N ALA A 335 -8.39 41.00 -2.13
CA ALA A 335 -7.33 41.13 -1.13
C ALA A 335 -7.90 41.24 0.29
N PHE A 336 -7.18 40.68 1.25
CA PHE A 336 -7.45 40.77 2.69
C PHE A 336 -6.12 40.90 3.45
N LYS A 337 -6.16 41.43 4.67
CA LYS A 337 -4.98 41.53 5.53
C LYS A 337 -4.95 40.39 6.53
N ILE A 338 -3.78 39.79 6.72
CA ILE A 338 -3.52 38.87 7.81
C ILE A 338 -2.81 39.65 8.92
N LEU A 339 -3.38 39.63 10.12
CA LEU A 339 -2.93 40.38 11.28
C LEU A 339 -2.36 39.41 12.33
N TYR A 340 -1.28 39.81 13.00
CA TYR A 340 -0.74 39.10 14.15
C TYR A 340 -0.52 40.06 15.34
N ASP A 341 -1.20 39.78 16.44
CA ASP A 341 -1.08 40.54 17.69
C ASP A 341 0.16 40.12 18.49
N THR A 342 1.12 41.03 18.66
CA THR A 342 2.32 40.78 19.48
C THR A 342 2.03 40.75 20.99
N GLY A 343 0.88 41.29 21.40
CA GLY A 343 0.48 41.49 22.80
C GLY A 343 1.16 42.69 23.46
N GLU A 344 1.84 43.53 22.69
CA GLU A 344 2.38 44.81 23.18
C GLU A 344 1.31 45.91 23.10
N PRO A 345 1.39 46.96 23.95
CA PRO A 345 0.48 48.09 23.87
C PRO A 345 0.65 48.84 22.54
N ILE A 346 -0.32 48.69 21.64
CA ILE A 346 -0.39 49.40 20.36
C ILE A 346 -1.14 50.74 20.51
N ALA A 347 -0.70 51.76 19.76
CA ALA A 347 -1.35 53.08 19.76
C ALA A 347 -2.59 53.11 18.87
N SER A 348 -2.58 52.32 17.79
CA SER A 348 -3.68 52.13 16.85
C SER A 348 -3.66 50.71 16.27
N PHE A 349 -4.79 50.26 15.70
CA PHE A 349 -4.85 48.96 14.99
C PHE A 349 -3.92 48.90 13.77
N GLU A 350 -3.52 50.05 13.21
CA GLU A 350 -2.59 50.14 12.07
C GLU A 350 -1.16 49.74 12.45
N ASP A 351 -0.85 49.72 13.75
CA ASP A 351 0.46 49.35 14.29
C ASP A 351 0.62 47.83 14.53
N LEU A 352 -0.44 47.04 14.29
CA LEU A 352 -0.36 45.58 14.34
C LEU A 352 0.54 45.05 13.22
N ALA A 353 1.30 44.00 13.52
CA ALA A 353 2.05 43.30 12.50
C ALA A 353 1.06 42.70 11.48
N GLN A 354 1.16 43.15 10.23
CA GLN A 354 0.17 42.84 9.21
C GLN A 354 0.82 42.61 7.85
N VAL A 355 0.20 41.77 7.04
CA VAL A 355 0.59 41.55 5.65
C VAL A 355 -0.65 41.52 4.76
N ASP A 356 -0.55 42.17 3.60
CA ASP A 356 -1.58 42.09 2.56
C ASP A 356 -1.46 40.74 1.83
N TYR A 357 -2.58 40.06 1.67
CA TYR A 357 -2.65 38.78 0.98
C TYR A 357 -3.78 38.79 -0.05
N GLN A 358 -3.46 38.37 -1.27
CA GLN A 358 -4.43 38.16 -2.33
C GLN A 358 -4.12 36.80 -2.96
N VAL A 359 -5.14 35.95 -3.08
CA VAL A 359 -4.97 34.64 -3.72
C VAL A 359 -4.57 34.87 -5.19
N PRO A 360 -3.42 34.35 -5.65
CA PRO A 360 -3.01 34.55 -7.03
C PRO A 360 -3.97 33.89 -8.04
N PRO A 361 -3.97 34.32 -9.31
CA PRO A 361 -4.94 33.87 -10.31
C PRO A 361 -4.99 32.35 -10.48
N LEU A 362 -3.83 31.68 -10.42
CA LEU A 362 -3.71 30.24 -10.66
C LEU A 362 -4.32 29.38 -9.52
N PRO A 363 -3.95 29.57 -8.23
CA PRO A 363 -4.67 29.01 -7.09
C PRO A 363 -6.16 29.39 -7.00
N LEU A 364 -6.51 30.59 -7.45
CA LEU A 364 -7.90 31.05 -7.45
C LEU A 364 -8.73 30.26 -8.47
N ALA A 365 -8.20 30.07 -9.69
CA ALA A 365 -8.82 29.25 -10.73
C ALA A 365 -9.00 27.79 -10.27
N LEU A 366 -7.99 27.21 -9.62
CA LEU A 366 -8.04 25.86 -9.04
C LEU A 366 -9.18 25.66 -8.03
N VAL A 367 -9.48 26.67 -7.21
CA VAL A 367 -10.57 26.57 -6.22
C VAL A 367 -11.94 26.91 -6.81
N GLN A 368 -11.96 27.76 -7.84
CA GLN A 368 -13.21 28.15 -8.51
C GLN A 368 -13.61 27.19 -9.64
N GLY A 369 -12.72 26.30 -10.08
CA GLY A 369 -12.94 25.41 -11.22
C GLY A 369 -13.13 26.19 -12.52
N THR A 370 -12.43 27.32 -12.68
CA THR A 370 -12.51 28.19 -13.86
C THR A 370 -11.36 27.92 -14.81
N GLU A 371 -11.54 28.29 -16.09
CA GLU A 371 -10.48 28.19 -17.09
C GLU A 371 -9.24 29.00 -16.69
N LEU A 372 -8.06 28.50 -17.10
CA LEU A 372 -6.79 29.18 -16.85
C LEU A 372 -6.75 30.55 -17.55
N PRO A 373 -6.29 31.61 -16.87
CA PRO A 373 -6.10 32.90 -17.49
C PRO A 373 -5.22 32.81 -18.74
N ALA A 374 -5.57 33.57 -19.79
CA ALA A 374 -4.91 33.49 -21.09
C ALA A 374 -3.39 33.75 -21.06
N GLU A 375 -2.91 34.50 -20.06
CA GLU A 375 -1.48 34.73 -19.82
C GLU A 375 -0.69 33.44 -19.54
N PHE A 376 -1.33 32.44 -18.92
CA PHE A 376 -0.73 31.13 -18.66
C PHE A 376 -0.94 30.15 -19.81
N LEU A 377 -1.76 30.48 -20.82
CA LEU A 377 -1.97 29.59 -21.98
C LEU A 377 -0.82 29.71 -23.00
N ALA A 378 -0.17 30.87 -23.10
CA ALA A 378 0.86 31.15 -24.11
C ALA A 378 2.23 30.48 -23.82
N ASP A 379 2.57 30.27 -22.54
CA ASP A 379 3.81 29.56 -22.14
C ASP A 379 3.70 28.03 -22.29
N ILE A 380 2.53 27.51 -22.68
CA ILE A 380 2.22 26.06 -22.70
C ILE A 380 2.24 25.49 -24.12
N ASP A 381 2.06 26.31 -25.17
CA ASP A 381 1.96 25.83 -26.55
C ASP A 381 3.33 25.51 -27.22
N GLU A 382 4.47 25.82 -26.58
CA GLU A 382 5.80 25.41 -27.08
C GLU A 382 6.34 24.10 -26.45
N GLU A 383 5.61 23.48 -25.51
CA GLU A 383 6.00 22.20 -24.89
C GLU A 383 4.85 21.18 -24.92
N TYR A 384 4.05 21.22 -25.99
CA TYR A 384 3.06 20.19 -26.33
C TYR A 384 3.28 19.71 -27.77
N ASP A 385 4.32 18.90 -27.95
CA ASP A 385 4.36 17.86 -29.00
C ASP A 385 5.31 16.67 -28.69
N ASP A 386 5.91 16.59 -27.49
CA ASP A 386 6.84 15.51 -27.13
C ASP A 386 6.47 14.79 -25.80
N GLU A 387 5.20 14.45 -25.59
CA GLU A 387 4.86 13.26 -24.77
C GLU A 387 4.35 12.13 -25.65
N GLU A 388 5.11 11.87 -26.72
CA GLU A 388 5.20 10.52 -27.28
C GLU A 388 5.98 9.66 -26.28
N ASP A 389 5.24 8.83 -25.54
CA ASP A 389 5.76 7.61 -24.91
C ASP A 389 7.07 7.82 -24.12
N SER A 390 7.06 8.68 -23.08
CA SER A 390 8.09 8.62 -22.03
C SER A 390 7.87 7.30 -21.29
N GLY A 391 8.42 6.22 -21.87
CA GLY A 391 8.06 4.86 -21.53
C GLY A 391 8.06 4.65 -20.03
N SER A 392 7.14 3.83 -19.53
CA SER A 392 6.84 3.53 -18.11
C SER A 392 8.02 3.51 -17.12
N PHE A 393 9.25 3.34 -17.60
CA PHE A 393 10.49 3.44 -16.85
C PHE A 393 10.94 4.86 -16.47
N ALA A 394 10.67 5.90 -17.28
CA ALA A 394 11.09 7.27 -16.98
C ALA A 394 10.32 7.85 -15.77
N SER A 395 9.00 7.63 -15.74
CA SER A 395 8.14 7.99 -14.61
C SER A 395 8.50 7.21 -13.34
N LEU A 396 8.85 5.93 -13.47
CA LEU A 396 9.34 5.08 -12.36
C LEU A 396 10.63 5.63 -11.73
N ILE A 397 11.56 6.13 -12.53
CA ILE A 397 12.86 6.64 -12.06
C ILE A 397 12.69 8.01 -11.40
N ASN A 398 11.89 8.89 -12.01
CA ASN A 398 11.71 10.26 -11.52
C ASN A 398 10.95 10.30 -10.18
N ASN A 399 10.00 9.39 -9.98
CA ASN A 399 9.17 9.32 -8.77
C ASN A 399 9.69 8.33 -7.72
N ALA A 400 10.88 7.76 -7.91
CA ALA A 400 11.40 6.73 -7.03
C ALA A 400 11.80 7.26 -5.64
N PRO A 401 11.43 6.56 -4.54
CA PRO A 401 11.97 6.85 -3.22
C PRO A 401 13.44 6.39 -3.14
N TRP A 402 14.36 7.22 -3.61
CA TRP A 402 15.77 6.85 -3.82
C TRP A 402 16.49 6.33 -2.58
N ALA A 403 16.07 6.73 -1.37
CA ALA A 403 16.61 6.20 -0.12
C ALA A 403 16.26 4.72 0.09
N GLU A 404 15.00 4.35 -0.14
CA GLU A 404 14.52 2.96 -0.07
C GLU A 404 15.13 2.12 -1.19
N VAL A 405 15.19 2.67 -2.41
CA VAL A 405 15.84 2.02 -3.55
C VAL A 405 17.31 1.74 -3.26
N ALA A 406 18.05 2.68 -2.68
CA ALA A 406 19.45 2.48 -2.31
C ALA A 406 19.64 1.40 -1.23
N ALA A 407 18.78 1.40 -0.20
CA ALA A 407 18.78 0.37 0.85
C ALA A 407 18.46 -1.02 0.27
N LEU A 408 17.48 -1.11 -0.62
CA LEU A 408 17.14 -2.33 -1.33
C LEU A 408 18.28 -2.80 -2.24
N LEU A 409 18.89 -1.93 -3.04
CA LEU A 409 20.03 -2.28 -3.89
C LEU A 409 21.22 -2.80 -3.08
N LEU A 410 21.49 -2.21 -1.91
CA LEU A 410 22.48 -2.71 -0.96
C LEU A 410 22.12 -4.13 -0.49
N LEU A 411 20.86 -4.38 -0.13
CA LEU A 411 20.40 -5.71 0.25
C LEU A 411 20.56 -6.72 -0.90
N LEU A 412 20.13 -6.39 -2.12
CA LEU A 412 20.27 -7.26 -3.28
C LEU A 412 21.74 -7.58 -3.58
N ALA A 413 22.64 -6.59 -3.46
CA ALA A 413 24.07 -6.77 -3.58
C ALA A 413 24.64 -7.67 -2.47
N LEU A 414 24.18 -7.51 -1.22
CA LEU A 414 24.55 -8.38 -0.11
C LEU A 414 24.07 -9.82 -0.33
N VAL A 415 22.85 -10.02 -0.81
CA VAL A 415 22.30 -11.34 -1.17
C VAL A 415 23.18 -12.02 -2.22
N MET A 416 23.48 -11.33 -3.33
CA MET A 416 24.32 -11.90 -4.38
C MET A 416 25.74 -12.16 -3.92
N THR A 417 26.34 -11.25 -3.16
CA THR A 417 27.70 -11.43 -2.61
C THR A 417 27.75 -12.62 -1.65
N SER A 418 26.75 -12.75 -0.78
CA SER A 418 26.61 -13.85 0.16
C SER A 418 26.45 -15.20 -0.56
N PHE A 419 25.58 -15.24 -1.58
CA PHE A 419 25.33 -16.41 -2.42
C PHE A 419 26.58 -16.83 -3.21
N LEU A 420 27.28 -15.89 -3.87
CA LEU A 420 28.44 -16.20 -4.70
C LEU A 420 29.68 -16.58 -3.87
N ARG A 421 29.92 -15.89 -2.74
CA ARG A 421 31.05 -16.21 -1.85
C ARG A 421 30.82 -17.44 -0.99
N LYS A 422 29.58 -17.98 -0.95
CA LYS A 422 29.18 -19.14 -0.14
C LYS A 422 29.60 -19.00 1.34
N SER A 423 29.58 -17.78 1.85
CA SER A 423 30.07 -17.45 3.20
C SER A 423 28.94 -17.49 4.23
N ALA A 424 29.10 -18.32 5.26
CA ALA A 424 28.11 -18.44 6.33
C ALA A 424 27.94 -17.13 7.13
N SER A 425 29.01 -16.35 7.32
CA SER A 425 28.94 -15.08 8.06
C SER A 425 28.13 -14.04 7.27
N LEU A 426 28.44 -13.87 5.98
CA LEU A 426 27.70 -12.95 5.10
C LEU A 426 26.23 -13.34 5.00
N ARG A 427 25.92 -14.65 4.95
CA ARG A 427 24.53 -15.13 4.98
C ARG A 427 23.78 -14.62 6.21
N TRP A 428 24.36 -14.73 7.40
CA TRP A 428 23.70 -14.24 8.61
C TRP A 428 23.52 -12.73 8.61
N VAL A 429 24.51 -11.97 8.13
CA VAL A 429 24.36 -10.51 7.96
C VAL A 429 23.19 -10.19 7.01
N THR A 430 23.15 -10.83 5.84
CA THR A 430 22.09 -10.62 4.84
C THR A 430 20.71 -10.98 5.39
N VAL A 431 20.58 -12.14 6.03
CA VAL A 431 19.30 -12.63 6.58
C VAL A 431 18.84 -11.75 7.75
N THR A 432 19.76 -11.20 8.54
CA THR A 432 19.45 -10.21 9.60
C THR A 432 18.93 -8.91 8.99
N TYR A 433 19.66 -8.36 8.01
CA TYR A 433 19.26 -7.15 7.31
C TYR A 433 17.89 -7.33 6.65
N THR A 434 17.67 -8.46 5.98
CA THR A 434 16.38 -8.80 5.36
C THR A 434 15.23 -8.81 6.36
N LEU A 435 15.43 -9.46 7.51
CA LEU A 435 14.40 -9.55 8.53
C LEU A 435 14.05 -8.18 9.13
N VAL A 436 15.06 -7.34 9.39
CA VAL A 436 14.84 -6.01 9.98
C VAL A 436 14.28 -5.04 8.95
N TYR A 437 14.94 -4.92 7.80
CA TYR A 437 14.57 -3.95 6.77
C TYR A 437 13.26 -4.33 6.07
N LEU A 438 13.22 -5.42 5.29
CA LEU A 438 12.01 -5.82 4.57
C LEU A 438 10.89 -6.32 5.49
N GLY A 439 11.24 -6.84 6.68
CA GLY A 439 10.24 -7.31 7.63
C GLY A 439 9.62 -6.20 8.47
N PHE A 440 10.41 -5.38 9.16
CA PHE A 440 9.90 -4.46 10.18
C PHE A 440 9.96 -2.96 9.82
N ILE A 441 10.84 -2.56 8.89
CA ILE A 441 11.00 -1.14 8.53
C ILE A 441 10.16 -0.81 7.30
N ASP A 442 10.39 -1.54 6.21
CA ASP A 442 9.89 -1.22 4.87
C ASP A 442 8.58 -1.96 4.58
N GLY A 443 8.50 -3.23 4.99
CA GLY A 443 7.34 -4.08 4.73
C GLY A 443 7.19 -4.51 3.27
N THR A 444 8.06 -4.09 2.33
CA THR A 444 7.94 -4.50 0.93
C THR A 444 8.55 -5.89 0.72
N PHE A 445 7.71 -6.90 0.48
CA PHE A 445 8.17 -8.24 0.12
C PHE A 445 7.21 -8.94 -0.82
N LEU A 446 7.74 -9.89 -1.60
CA LEU A 446 6.93 -10.71 -2.47
C LEU A 446 5.97 -11.59 -1.64
N SER A 447 4.70 -11.52 -1.99
CA SER A 447 3.57 -12.19 -1.33
C SER A 447 2.73 -12.93 -2.36
N VAL A 448 1.77 -13.69 -1.88
CA VAL A 448 0.76 -14.37 -2.70
C VAL A 448 -0.24 -13.37 -3.29
N SER A 449 -0.49 -12.24 -2.62
CA SER A 449 -1.32 -11.17 -3.19
C SER A 449 -0.71 -10.63 -4.48
N HIS A 450 0.62 -10.53 -4.59
CA HIS A 450 1.27 -10.13 -5.84
C HIS A 450 1.04 -11.15 -6.97
N ILE A 451 0.94 -12.44 -6.66
CA ILE A 451 0.62 -13.46 -7.68
C ILE A 451 -0.83 -13.30 -8.15
N THR A 452 -1.78 -13.21 -7.21
CA THR A 452 -3.20 -13.09 -7.56
C THR A 452 -3.50 -11.75 -8.24
N ASN A 453 -2.87 -10.67 -7.79
CA ASN A 453 -3.04 -9.34 -8.37
C ASN A 453 -2.37 -9.23 -9.74
N ALA A 454 -1.23 -9.88 -9.97
CA ALA A 454 -0.63 -9.93 -11.30
C ALA A 454 -1.50 -10.70 -12.32
N ILE A 455 -2.24 -11.72 -11.86
CA ILE A 455 -3.20 -12.44 -12.72
C ILE A 455 -4.38 -11.53 -13.08
N LYS A 456 -4.85 -10.71 -12.13
CA LYS A 456 -6.01 -9.83 -12.30
C LYS A 456 -5.70 -8.54 -13.06
N LEU A 457 -4.63 -7.84 -12.66
CA LEU A 457 -4.27 -6.49 -13.11
C LEU A 457 -3.16 -6.49 -14.16
N GLY A 458 -2.51 -7.63 -14.39
CA GLY A 458 -1.39 -7.74 -15.33
C GLY A 458 -0.06 -7.19 -14.78
N PRO A 459 0.97 -7.07 -15.65
CA PRO A 459 2.32 -6.64 -15.27
C PRO A 459 2.40 -5.17 -14.84
N SER A 460 1.42 -4.34 -15.21
CA SER A 460 1.34 -2.92 -14.89
C SER A 460 1.36 -2.65 -13.38
N LEU A 461 0.87 -3.59 -12.57
CA LEU A 461 0.95 -3.55 -11.10
C LEU A 461 2.38 -3.27 -10.60
N PHE A 462 3.38 -3.88 -11.24
CA PHE A 462 4.78 -3.76 -10.85
C PHE A 462 5.44 -2.52 -11.45
N LEU A 463 4.87 -1.95 -12.51
CA LEU A 463 5.43 -0.79 -13.21
C LEU A 463 5.10 0.54 -12.54
N ASN A 464 4.40 0.52 -11.40
CA ASN A 464 4.07 1.72 -10.62
C ASN A 464 4.89 1.84 -9.32
N ASP A 465 5.64 0.80 -8.94
CA ASP A 465 6.41 0.74 -7.69
C ASP A 465 7.82 0.18 -7.99
N LEU A 466 8.82 1.07 -8.03
CA LEU A 466 10.19 0.72 -8.39
C LEU A 466 10.83 -0.28 -7.40
N PRO A 467 10.75 -0.09 -6.06
CA PRO A 467 11.19 -1.10 -5.10
C PRO A 467 10.58 -2.49 -5.33
N LEU A 468 9.26 -2.59 -5.51
CA LEU A 468 8.58 -3.86 -5.76
C LEU A 468 9.04 -4.49 -7.07
N LEU A 469 9.16 -3.70 -8.15
CA LEU A 469 9.67 -4.14 -9.45
C LEU A 469 11.06 -4.77 -9.32
N LEU A 470 11.97 -4.11 -8.59
CA LEU A 470 13.33 -4.60 -8.35
C LEU A 470 13.31 -5.95 -7.61
N ILE A 471 12.47 -6.11 -6.59
CA ILE A 471 12.32 -7.38 -5.86
C ILE A 471 11.79 -8.49 -6.77
N VAL A 472 10.77 -8.21 -7.59
CA VAL A 472 10.16 -9.17 -8.52
C VAL A 472 11.17 -9.60 -9.58
N VAL A 473 11.80 -8.64 -10.26
CA VAL A 473 12.81 -8.91 -11.29
C VAL A 473 13.98 -9.70 -10.71
N PHE A 474 14.51 -9.28 -9.57
CA PHE A 474 15.58 -10.01 -8.89
C PHE A 474 15.16 -11.44 -8.53
N THR A 475 13.94 -11.62 -8.01
CA THR A 475 13.42 -12.93 -7.62
C THR A 475 13.23 -13.84 -8.82
N LEU A 476 12.69 -13.33 -9.93
CA LEU A 476 12.49 -14.09 -11.17
C LEU A 476 13.82 -14.47 -11.80
N VAL A 477 14.75 -13.53 -11.95
CA VAL A 477 16.08 -13.78 -12.51
C VAL A 477 16.84 -14.81 -11.67
N THR A 478 16.91 -14.62 -10.36
CA THR A 478 17.63 -15.58 -9.50
C THR A 478 16.95 -16.95 -9.49
N THR A 479 15.61 -17.00 -9.47
CA THR A 479 14.86 -18.26 -9.53
C THR A 479 15.03 -18.98 -10.85
N LEU A 480 15.05 -18.25 -11.97
CA LEU A 480 15.24 -18.83 -13.29
C LEU A 480 16.66 -19.40 -13.44
N PHE A 481 17.68 -18.69 -13.00
CA PHE A 481 19.07 -19.11 -13.22
C PHE A 481 19.53 -20.15 -12.19
N TRP A 482 19.37 -19.86 -10.90
CA TRP A 482 19.91 -20.68 -9.81
C TRP A 482 18.85 -21.41 -9.01
N GLY A 483 17.56 -21.19 -9.22
CA GLY A 483 16.50 -21.68 -8.33
C GLY A 483 16.24 -20.72 -7.17
N ARG A 484 15.49 -21.14 -6.14
CA ARG A 484 14.81 -20.23 -5.19
C ARG A 484 15.70 -19.51 -4.17
N VAL A 485 16.62 -18.65 -4.62
CA VAL A 485 17.49 -17.83 -3.76
C VAL A 485 16.66 -16.93 -2.84
N PHE A 486 15.56 -16.37 -3.34
CA PHE A 486 14.60 -15.54 -2.58
C PHE A 486 14.20 -16.19 -1.25
N CYS A 487 13.74 -17.45 -1.28
CA CYS A 487 13.23 -18.16 -0.09
C CYS A 487 14.28 -18.34 1.02
N SER A 488 15.58 -18.26 0.70
CA SER A 488 16.64 -18.45 1.69
C SER A 488 17.29 -17.17 2.19
N SER A 489 17.26 -16.09 1.40
CA SER A 489 18.07 -14.89 1.65
C SER A 489 17.31 -13.57 1.57
N LEU A 490 16.18 -13.50 0.84
CA LEU A 490 15.40 -12.25 0.66
C LEU A 490 14.00 -12.32 1.31
N CYS A 491 13.49 -13.51 1.60
CA CYS A 491 12.21 -13.67 2.28
C CYS A 491 12.35 -13.42 3.79
N PRO A 492 11.70 -12.38 4.36
CA PRO A 492 11.78 -12.07 5.80
C PRO A 492 11.18 -13.18 6.67
N PHE A 493 10.12 -13.85 6.20
CA PHE A 493 9.56 -14.99 6.93
C PHE A 493 10.46 -16.25 6.91
N GLY A 494 11.22 -16.42 5.83
CA GLY A 494 12.27 -17.44 5.75
C GLY A 494 13.40 -17.14 6.74
N ALA A 495 13.79 -15.87 6.86
CA ALA A 495 14.76 -15.39 7.83
C ALA A 495 14.28 -15.63 9.27
N LEU A 496 13.04 -15.28 9.58
CA LEU A 496 12.43 -15.49 10.90
C LEU A 496 12.48 -16.96 11.32
N GLN A 497 12.18 -17.90 10.42
CA GLN A 497 12.27 -19.34 10.71
C GLN A 497 13.71 -19.84 10.90
N ASP A 498 14.69 -19.28 10.16
CA ASP A 498 16.11 -19.60 10.37
C ASP A 498 16.59 -19.11 11.75
N PHE A 499 16.18 -17.92 12.18
CA PHE A 499 16.44 -17.43 13.54
C PHE A 499 15.77 -18.29 14.59
N LEU A 500 14.48 -18.61 14.41
CA LEU A 500 13.73 -19.44 15.34
C LEU A 500 14.42 -20.80 15.55
N THR A 501 14.83 -21.46 14.47
CA THR A 501 15.54 -22.75 14.56
C THR A 501 16.96 -22.62 15.10
N ARG A 502 17.57 -21.43 15.09
CA ARG A 502 18.87 -21.18 15.71
C ARG A 502 18.77 -21.04 17.24
N PHE A 503 17.68 -20.46 17.74
CA PHE A 503 17.43 -20.25 19.16
C PHE A 503 16.76 -21.46 19.84
N VAL A 504 15.95 -22.23 19.12
CA VAL A 504 15.29 -23.41 19.67
C VAL A 504 16.31 -24.54 19.85
N PRO A 505 16.37 -25.21 21.03
CA PRO A 505 17.30 -26.31 21.28
C PRO A 505 17.14 -27.46 20.28
N HIS A 506 18.25 -28.00 19.78
CA HIS A 506 18.25 -29.13 18.83
C HIS A 506 17.51 -30.39 19.33
N LYS A 507 17.31 -30.55 20.64
CA LYS A 507 16.55 -31.67 21.22
C LYS A 507 15.04 -31.59 20.92
N LEU A 508 14.50 -30.39 20.75
CA LEU A 508 13.09 -30.16 20.40
C LEU A 508 12.85 -30.27 18.89
N GLN A 509 13.91 -30.12 18.10
CA GLN A 509 13.86 -30.22 16.65
C GLN A 509 13.73 -31.69 16.24
N LYS A 510 12.60 -32.01 15.61
CA LYS A 510 12.28 -33.36 15.14
C LYS A 510 12.09 -33.38 13.64
N GLN A 511 12.41 -34.55 13.11
CA GLN A 511 12.30 -34.87 11.71
C GLN A 511 11.03 -35.70 11.48
N LEU A 512 10.18 -35.29 10.54
CA LEU A 512 8.97 -36.05 10.16
C LEU A 512 9.37 -37.39 9.50
N PRO A 513 8.58 -38.46 9.66
CA PRO A 513 8.78 -39.70 8.90
C PRO A 513 8.74 -39.42 7.39
N GLN A 514 9.61 -40.08 6.62
CA GLN A 514 9.80 -39.77 5.20
C GLN A 514 8.50 -39.92 4.39
N ALA A 515 7.74 -40.99 4.62
CA ALA A 515 6.47 -41.22 3.92
C ALA A 515 5.42 -40.11 4.16
N LEU A 516 5.45 -39.46 5.33
CA LEU A 516 4.57 -38.33 5.63
C LEU A 516 5.10 -37.05 4.98
N HIS A 517 6.42 -36.85 4.98
CA HIS A 517 7.05 -35.72 4.30
C HIS A 517 6.74 -35.73 2.80
N ASP A 518 6.91 -36.87 2.12
CA ASP A 518 6.72 -37.00 0.67
C ASP A 518 5.27 -36.70 0.23
N LYS A 519 4.29 -36.90 1.11
CA LYS A 519 2.88 -36.53 0.86
C LYS A 519 2.60 -35.08 1.24
N ALA A 520 3.11 -34.63 2.38
CA ALA A 520 2.81 -33.30 2.92
C ALA A 520 3.39 -32.16 2.07
N ILE A 521 4.48 -32.39 1.31
CA ILE A 521 5.03 -31.37 0.39
C ILE A 521 4.03 -30.93 -0.69
N TYR A 522 3.03 -31.75 -1.01
CA TYR A 522 2.02 -31.41 -2.02
C TYR A 522 0.93 -30.47 -1.48
N ILE A 523 0.82 -30.30 -0.16
CA ILE A 523 -0.20 -29.44 0.47
C ILE A 523 -0.06 -27.99 -0.03
N LYS A 524 1.15 -27.42 -0.03
CA LYS A 524 1.38 -26.05 -0.55
C LYS A 524 1.02 -25.87 -2.02
N TYR A 525 1.12 -26.93 -2.84
CA TYR A 525 0.72 -26.89 -4.24
C TYR A 525 -0.80 -26.94 -4.38
N GLY A 526 -1.48 -27.71 -3.51
CA GLY A 526 -2.94 -27.67 -3.38
C GLY A 526 -3.45 -26.30 -2.94
N ILE A 527 -2.78 -25.66 -1.96
CA ILE A 527 -3.09 -24.29 -1.53
C ILE A 527 -2.87 -23.31 -2.69
N LEU A 528 -1.74 -23.40 -3.41
CA LEU A 528 -1.50 -22.54 -4.57
C LEU A 528 -2.57 -22.71 -5.65
N LEU A 529 -2.94 -23.96 -5.99
CA LEU A 529 -3.99 -24.25 -6.96
C LEU A 529 -5.34 -23.68 -6.52
N LEU A 530 -5.69 -23.83 -5.23
CA LEU A 530 -6.91 -23.26 -4.66
C LEU A 530 -6.91 -21.73 -4.79
N LEU A 531 -5.79 -21.07 -4.48
CA LEU A 531 -5.68 -19.61 -4.55
C LEU A 531 -5.74 -19.10 -5.99
N ILE A 532 -5.12 -19.80 -6.94
CA ILE A 532 -5.24 -19.46 -8.37
C ILE A 532 -6.67 -19.68 -8.85
N ALA A 533 -7.28 -20.82 -8.53
CA ALA A 533 -8.65 -21.13 -8.93
C ALA A 533 -9.64 -20.09 -8.37
N MET A 534 -9.46 -19.70 -7.11
CA MET A 534 -10.29 -18.67 -6.49
C MET A 534 -10.02 -17.28 -7.05
N ALA A 535 -8.77 -16.94 -7.37
CA ALA A 535 -8.44 -15.67 -8.02
C ALA A 535 -9.02 -15.57 -9.46
N LEU A 536 -9.18 -16.70 -10.15
CA LEU A 536 -9.81 -16.78 -11.46
C LEU A 536 -11.34 -16.86 -11.40
N ALA A 537 -11.90 -17.50 -10.37
CA ALA A 537 -13.33 -17.74 -10.24
C ALA A 537 -14.07 -16.64 -9.47
N TYR A 538 -13.40 -15.92 -8.57
CA TYR A 538 -14.00 -14.91 -7.69
C TYR A 538 -13.12 -13.65 -7.62
N SER A 539 -13.70 -12.49 -7.94
CA SER A 539 -13.00 -11.19 -7.86
C SER A 539 -12.81 -10.71 -6.41
N GLU A 540 -13.75 -11.01 -5.50
CA GLU A 540 -13.86 -10.34 -4.19
C GLU A 540 -13.26 -11.08 -2.97
N LEU A 541 -12.79 -12.32 -3.12
CA LEU A 541 -12.39 -13.14 -1.96
C LEU A 541 -10.92 -12.93 -1.56
N SER A 542 -10.68 -12.05 -0.58
CA SER A 542 -9.38 -11.78 0.07
C SER A 542 -8.94 -12.89 1.05
N VAL A 543 -9.06 -14.16 0.65
CA VAL A 543 -8.79 -15.34 1.50
C VAL A 543 -7.27 -15.64 1.62
N PHE A 544 -6.43 -15.05 0.77
CA PHE A 544 -4.97 -15.26 0.80
C PHE A 544 -4.33 -14.90 2.14
N GLN A 545 -4.90 -13.95 2.90
CA GLN A 545 -4.41 -13.54 4.23
C GLN A 545 -4.33 -14.70 5.24
N TYR A 546 -5.20 -15.70 5.13
CA TYR A 546 -5.22 -16.86 6.03
C TYR A 546 -4.11 -17.87 5.69
N PHE A 547 -3.72 -17.92 4.42
CA PHE A 547 -2.64 -18.77 3.94
C PHE A 547 -1.28 -18.08 4.02
N GLU A 548 -1.27 -16.77 4.32
CA GLU A 548 -0.08 -15.94 4.38
C GLU A 548 0.00 -15.13 5.69
N PRO A 549 0.20 -15.79 6.84
CA PRO A 549 0.07 -15.16 8.16
C PRO A 549 1.25 -14.23 8.52
N PHE A 550 2.19 -13.98 7.60
CA PHE A 550 3.36 -13.16 7.91
C PHE A 550 3.08 -11.66 7.87
N GLY A 551 2.08 -11.21 7.12
CA GLY A 551 1.61 -9.83 7.25
C GLY A 551 1.15 -9.49 8.67
N THR A 552 0.72 -10.48 9.45
CA THR A 552 0.29 -10.30 10.84
C THR A 552 1.37 -9.76 11.77
N ILE A 553 2.61 -10.24 11.62
CA ILE A 553 3.74 -9.80 12.47
C ILE A 553 4.41 -8.54 11.93
N PHE A 554 4.48 -8.38 10.61
CA PHE A 554 5.19 -7.28 9.97
C PHE A 554 4.35 -6.00 9.86
N TYR A 555 3.03 -6.14 9.67
CA TYR A 555 2.08 -5.01 9.63
C TYR A 555 1.17 -4.93 10.87
N GLN A 556 1.48 -5.69 11.93
CA GLN A 556 0.76 -5.68 13.20
C GLN A 556 -0.78 -5.80 13.06
N SER A 557 -1.26 -6.96 12.61
CA SER A 557 -2.71 -7.18 12.44
C SER A 557 -3.47 -7.14 13.78
N GLN A 558 -4.68 -6.58 13.78
CA GLN A 558 -5.58 -6.58 14.94
C GLN A 558 -6.38 -7.90 15.08
N SER A 559 -6.26 -8.82 14.12
CA SER A 559 -7.02 -10.08 14.11
C SER A 559 -6.39 -11.16 14.99
N ILE A 560 -7.08 -11.50 16.08
CA ILE A 560 -6.68 -12.59 17.00
C ILE A 560 -6.54 -13.92 16.26
N LEU A 561 -7.41 -14.18 15.27
CA LEU A 561 -7.37 -15.41 14.48
C LEU A 561 -6.07 -15.52 13.68
N LEU A 562 -5.65 -14.42 13.01
CA LEU A 562 -4.41 -14.41 12.24
C LEU A 562 -3.18 -14.57 13.14
N TRP A 563 -3.19 -13.98 14.33
CA TRP A 563 -2.16 -14.23 15.34
C TRP A 563 -2.13 -15.69 15.78
N GLY A 564 -3.29 -16.33 15.97
CA GLY A 564 -3.38 -17.76 16.27
C GLY A 564 -2.76 -18.64 15.17
N ILE A 565 -3.07 -18.35 13.90
CA ILE A 565 -2.51 -19.05 12.74
C ILE A 565 -0.98 -18.85 12.66
N LEU A 566 -0.50 -17.61 12.78
CA LEU A 566 0.92 -17.28 12.80
C LEU A 566 1.65 -18.07 13.89
N LEU A 567 1.15 -18.00 15.13
CA LEU A 567 1.77 -18.66 16.28
C LEU A 567 1.77 -20.18 16.10
N ALA A 568 0.72 -20.77 15.52
CA ALA A 568 0.68 -22.20 15.20
C ALA A 568 1.79 -22.58 14.20
N PHE A 569 1.98 -21.80 13.14
CA PHE A 569 3.05 -22.06 12.17
C PHE A 569 4.45 -21.82 12.72
N LEU A 570 4.65 -20.82 13.57
CA LEU A 570 5.92 -20.60 14.27
C LEU A 570 6.20 -21.74 15.24
N ALA A 571 5.21 -22.18 16.02
CA ALA A 571 5.34 -23.33 16.90
C ALA A 571 5.71 -24.60 16.10
N ALA A 572 5.03 -24.87 14.98
CA ALA A 572 5.39 -25.98 14.10
C ALA A 572 6.81 -25.84 13.52
N SER A 573 7.21 -24.62 13.16
CA SER A 573 8.54 -24.31 12.64
C SER A 573 9.67 -24.42 13.68
N SER A 574 9.34 -24.30 14.97
CA SER A 574 10.27 -24.55 16.08
C SER A 574 10.62 -26.04 16.20
N VAL A 575 9.64 -26.93 15.94
CA VAL A 575 9.81 -28.38 16.02
C VAL A 575 10.37 -28.92 14.70
N VAL A 576 9.87 -28.47 13.57
CA VAL A 576 10.30 -28.92 12.24
C VAL A 576 10.88 -27.72 11.50
N SER A 577 12.17 -27.75 11.20
CA SER A 577 12.84 -26.64 10.51
C SER A 577 12.12 -26.26 9.22
N ARG A 578 11.85 -24.96 9.07
CA ARG A 578 11.15 -24.35 7.93
C ARG A 578 9.80 -25.01 7.61
N PHE A 579 9.02 -25.40 8.62
CA PHE A 579 7.75 -26.13 8.45
C PHE A 579 6.81 -25.44 7.46
N TYR A 580 6.57 -24.14 7.63
CA TYR A 580 5.66 -23.39 6.76
C TYR A 580 6.16 -23.35 5.31
N CYS A 581 7.44 -23.02 5.08
CA CYS A 581 8.02 -22.98 3.74
C CYS A 581 7.95 -24.33 3.01
N ARG A 582 7.95 -25.44 3.75
CA ARG A 582 7.92 -26.79 3.19
C ARG A 582 6.52 -27.27 2.84
N TYR A 583 5.52 -26.94 3.66
CA TYR A 583 4.20 -27.57 3.58
C TYR A 583 3.04 -26.63 3.30
N ALA A 584 3.16 -25.32 3.57
CA ALA A 584 2.04 -24.39 3.49
C ALA A 584 2.27 -23.17 2.58
N CYS A 585 3.53 -22.77 2.35
CA CYS A 585 3.85 -21.54 1.61
C CYS A 585 3.49 -21.63 0.11
N PRO A 586 2.47 -20.89 -0.38
CA PRO A 586 2.03 -20.96 -1.77
C PRO A 586 3.02 -20.26 -2.71
N LEU A 587 3.58 -19.13 -2.28
CA LEU A 587 4.66 -18.44 -3.01
C LEU A 587 5.88 -19.36 -3.20
N GLY A 588 6.25 -20.13 -2.17
CA GLY A 588 7.33 -21.11 -2.25
C GLY A 588 7.02 -22.25 -3.22
N ALA A 589 5.74 -22.64 -3.35
CA ALA A 589 5.29 -23.60 -4.36
C ALA A 589 5.41 -23.04 -5.77
N ALA A 590 4.96 -21.80 -6.01
CA ALA A 590 5.02 -21.12 -7.30
C ALA A 590 6.47 -20.97 -7.78
N LEU A 591 7.35 -20.40 -6.95
CA LEU A 591 8.79 -20.32 -7.25
C LEU A 591 9.43 -21.71 -7.39
N GLY A 592 8.86 -22.74 -6.75
CA GLY A 592 9.31 -24.13 -6.86
C GLY A 592 9.08 -24.69 -8.27
N VAL A 593 7.91 -24.40 -8.86
CA VAL A 593 7.61 -24.76 -10.26
C VAL A 593 8.54 -24.01 -11.21
N VAL A 594 8.69 -22.69 -11.03
CA VAL A 594 9.59 -21.87 -11.87
C VAL A 594 11.04 -22.35 -11.77
N SER A 595 11.48 -22.83 -10.61
CA SER A 595 12.85 -23.33 -10.47
C SER A 595 13.16 -24.62 -11.27
N LEU A 596 12.16 -25.34 -11.79
CA LEU A 596 12.40 -26.59 -12.53
C LEU A 596 13.19 -26.36 -13.82
N ILE A 597 13.04 -25.19 -14.45
CA ILE A 597 13.76 -24.81 -15.67
C ILE A 597 15.18 -24.29 -15.42
N SER A 598 15.63 -24.19 -14.16
CA SER A 598 16.95 -23.64 -13.85
C SER A 598 18.11 -24.51 -14.33
N PRO A 599 19.06 -23.96 -15.11
CA PRO A 599 20.19 -24.70 -15.63
C PRO A 599 21.31 -24.88 -14.59
N TRP A 600 21.52 -23.91 -13.69
CA TRP A 600 22.59 -23.98 -12.68
C TRP A 600 22.14 -24.70 -11.40
N ARG A 601 22.12 -26.04 -11.47
CA ARG A 601 21.80 -26.92 -10.35
C ARG A 601 23.03 -27.24 -9.49
N ILE A 602 22.79 -27.67 -8.25
CA ILE A 602 23.86 -28.11 -7.33
C ILE A 602 24.41 -29.45 -7.84
N ALA A 603 25.66 -29.46 -8.28
CA ALA A 603 26.33 -30.69 -8.71
C ALA A 603 26.60 -31.64 -7.53
N ARG A 604 26.40 -32.94 -7.74
CA ARG A 604 26.61 -34.00 -6.76
C ARG A 604 27.75 -34.90 -7.21
N VAL A 605 28.46 -35.46 -6.24
CA VAL A 605 29.62 -36.32 -6.48
C VAL A 605 29.31 -37.77 -6.11
N GLN A 606 30.14 -38.70 -6.55
CA GLN A 606 29.92 -40.14 -6.36
C GLN A 606 29.83 -40.54 -4.87
N GLN A 607 30.62 -39.87 -4.01
CA GLN A 607 30.61 -40.06 -2.57
C GLN A 607 29.22 -39.85 -1.94
N CYS A 608 28.32 -39.08 -2.59
CA CYS A 608 26.97 -38.82 -2.11
C CYS A 608 26.06 -40.07 -2.10
N GLN A 609 26.45 -41.16 -2.76
CA GLN A 609 25.72 -42.44 -2.69
C GLN A 609 25.74 -43.07 -1.30
N VAL A 610 26.80 -42.83 -0.53
CA VAL A 610 26.99 -43.39 0.82
C VAL A 610 27.07 -42.30 1.89
N CYS A 611 27.48 -41.09 1.53
CA CYS A 611 27.58 -39.95 2.44
C CYS A 611 26.25 -39.19 2.55
N SER A 612 25.60 -39.29 3.71
CA SER A 612 24.32 -38.62 4.00
C SER A 612 24.46 -37.28 4.74
N VAL A 613 25.66 -36.70 4.83
CA VAL A 613 25.89 -35.49 5.63
C VAL A 613 25.12 -34.28 5.09
N CYS A 614 25.08 -34.09 3.77
CA CYS A 614 24.28 -33.02 3.15
C CYS A 614 22.78 -33.23 3.33
N GLU A 615 22.33 -34.48 3.31
CA GLU A 615 20.93 -34.86 3.53
C GLU A 615 20.47 -34.50 4.94
N HIS A 616 21.27 -34.85 5.97
CA HIS A 616 20.97 -34.49 7.35
C HIS A 616 21.04 -32.98 7.62
N ALA A 617 21.90 -32.26 6.90
CA ALA A 617 22.07 -30.82 7.05
C ALA A 617 21.04 -29.99 6.26
N CYS A 618 20.26 -30.60 5.35
CA CYS A 618 19.31 -29.89 4.50
C CYS A 618 18.08 -29.45 5.30
N PRO A 619 17.81 -28.14 5.47
CA PRO A 619 16.71 -27.67 6.30
C PRO A 619 15.33 -28.03 5.72
N THR A 620 15.23 -28.17 4.38
CA THR A 620 13.98 -28.55 3.71
C THR A 620 13.88 -30.03 3.39
N ARG A 621 14.96 -30.80 3.58
CA ARG A 621 15.06 -32.22 3.21
C ARG A 621 14.84 -32.50 1.72
N ALA A 622 15.28 -31.57 0.89
CA ALA A 622 15.29 -31.71 -0.56
C ALA A 622 16.33 -32.72 -1.06
N ILE A 623 17.32 -33.10 -0.25
CA ILE A 623 18.43 -33.97 -0.66
C ILE A 623 18.15 -35.40 -0.21
N ARG A 624 18.27 -36.37 -1.12
CA ARG A 624 18.17 -37.82 -0.86
C ARG A 624 19.36 -38.53 -1.51
N GLY A 625 20.37 -38.87 -0.71
CA GLY A 625 21.63 -39.42 -1.23
C GLY A 625 22.23 -38.58 -2.38
N PRO A 626 22.32 -39.12 -3.62
CA PRO A 626 22.82 -38.38 -4.76
C PRO A 626 21.80 -37.39 -5.35
N ASP A 627 20.51 -37.54 -5.10
CA ASP A 627 19.45 -36.77 -5.75
C ASP A 627 19.07 -35.51 -4.97
N ILE A 628 18.77 -34.43 -5.70
CA ILE A 628 18.22 -33.20 -5.15
C ILE A 628 16.87 -32.94 -5.78
N ASP A 629 15.84 -32.92 -4.94
CA ASP A 629 14.52 -32.48 -5.32
C ASP A 629 14.49 -30.95 -5.45
N PHE A 630 14.72 -30.46 -6.66
CA PHE A 630 14.94 -29.03 -6.90
C PHE A 630 13.70 -28.18 -6.57
N LYS A 631 12.48 -28.73 -6.75
CA LYS A 631 11.23 -28.08 -6.37
C LYS A 631 11.08 -27.89 -4.85
N GLU A 632 11.86 -28.59 -4.03
CA GLU A 632 11.93 -28.48 -2.56
C GLU A 632 13.23 -27.83 -2.06
N CYS A 633 14.23 -27.66 -2.93
CA CYS A 633 15.46 -26.93 -2.62
C CYS A 633 15.21 -25.41 -2.55
N VAL A 634 15.47 -24.80 -1.40
CA VAL A 634 15.36 -23.33 -1.21
C VAL A 634 16.67 -22.59 -1.50
N ARG A 635 17.68 -23.27 -2.09
CA ARG A 635 19.01 -22.71 -2.37
C ARG A 635 19.64 -21.92 -1.22
N CYS A 636 19.54 -22.47 -0.01
CA CYS A 636 20.15 -21.89 1.20
C CYS A 636 21.67 -22.10 1.30
N ASP A 637 22.27 -22.87 0.39
CA ASP A 637 23.70 -23.16 0.28
C ASP A 637 24.39 -23.72 1.54
N VAL A 638 23.65 -24.20 2.53
CA VAL A 638 24.22 -24.88 3.71
C VAL A 638 25.07 -26.09 3.30
N CYS A 639 24.59 -26.87 2.32
CA CYS A 639 25.34 -28.00 1.77
C CYS A 639 26.58 -27.56 0.96
N GLU A 640 26.56 -26.37 0.35
CA GLU A 640 27.67 -25.83 -0.44
C GLU A 640 28.68 -25.05 0.41
N SER A 641 28.28 -24.48 1.55
CA SER A 641 29.14 -23.67 2.42
C SER A 641 29.85 -24.49 3.49
N LYS A 642 29.21 -25.56 3.99
CA LYS A 642 29.76 -26.37 5.09
C LYS A 642 30.46 -27.65 4.63
N LEU A 643 30.03 -28.23 3.51
CA LEU A 643 30.27 -29.66 3.19
C LEU A 643 30.83 -29.92 1.78
N ILE A 644 30.85 -28.92 0.92
CA ILE A 644 31.37 -28.93 -0.45
C ILE A 644 32.31 -27.71 -0.52
N SER A 645 33.53 -27.84 -1.07
CA SER A 645 34.47 -26.70 -1.12
C SER A 645 34.21 -25.77 -2.31
N LYS A 646 33.71 -26.34 -3.41
CA LYS A 646 33.20 -25.70 -4.63
C LYS A 646 32.13 -26.61 -5.24
N ALA A 647 31.16 -26.08 -5.97
CA ALA A 647 30.13 -26.89 -6.64
C ALA A 647 30.76 -28.10 -7.36
N GLY A 648 30.38 -29.32 -6.97
CA GLY A 648 30.96 -30.56 -7.51
C GLY A 648 32.24 -31.08 -6.84
N VAL A 649 32.69 -30.51 -5.71
CA VAL A 649 33.86 -31.00 -4.95
C VAL A 649 33.47 -31.24 -3.48
N CYS A 650 33.43 -32.50 -3.05
CA CYS A 650 33.13 -32.83 -1.65
C CYS A 650 34.28 -32.45 -0.72
N ARG A 651 33.93 -31.98 0.49
CA ARG A 651 34.91 -31.72 1.55
C ARG A 651 35.48 -33.00 2.17
N HIS A 652 34.76 -34.13 2.05
CA HIS A 652 35.26 -35.44 2.45
C HIS A 652 35.95 -36.12 1.28
N SER A 653 37.17 -36.60 1.50
CA SER A 653 37.93 -37.29 0.46
C SER A 653 37.34 -38.68 0.15
N VAL A 654 37.65 -39.24 -1.02
CA VAL A 654 37.21 -40.60 -1.36
C VAL A 654 37.79 -41.61 -0.37
N GLU A 655 39.02 -41.41 0.07
CA GLU A 655 39.72 -42.25 1.05
C GLU A 655 39.01 -42.22 2.42
N GLU A 656 38.59 -41.04 2.89
CA GLU A 656 37.85 -40.90 4.15
C GLU A 656 36.51 -41.65 4.10
N VAL A 657 35.84 -41.64 2.94
CA VAL A 657 34.56 -42.34 2.74
C VAL A 657 34.79 -43.85 2.67
N LEU A 658 35.80 -44.32 1.94
CA LEU A 658 36.18 -45.74 1.84
C LEU A 658 36.58 -46.33 3.19
N ALA A 659 37.27 -45.55 4.03
CA ALA A 659 37.64 -45.97 5.38
C ALA A 659 36.41 -46.28 6.25
N ARG A 660 35.29 -45.58 6.04
CA ARG A 660 34.02 -45.78 6.77
C ARG A 660 33.08 -46.78 6.08
N HIS A 661 33.12 -46.88 4.75
CA HIS A 661 32.22 -47.70 3.94
C HIS A 661 33.02 -48.68 3.06
N LYS A 662 33.59 -49.72 3.68
CA LYS A 662 34.49 -50.68 3.03
C LYS A 662 33.89 -51.46 1.84
N THR A 663 32.56 -51.51 1.73
CA THR A 663 31.84 -52.23 0.67
C THR A 663 31.46 -51.37 -0.52
N TRP A 664 31.72 -50.06 -0.47
CA TRP A 664 31.42 -49.13 -1.55
C TRP A 664 32.66 -48.90 -2.42
N GLN A 665 32.49 -48.85 -3.74
CA GLN A 665 33.53 -48.46 -4.68
C GLN A 665 33.04 -47.30 -5.53
N PRO A 666 33.89 -46.27 -5.80
CA PRO A 666 33.52 -45.17 -6.66
C PRO A 666 33.29 -45.66 -8.09
N VAL A 667 32.17 -45.26 -8.69
CA VAL A 667 31.85 -45.59 -10.09
C VAL A 667 32.69 -44.67 -10.97
N THR A 668 33.87 -45.09 -11.45
CA THR A 668 34.66 -44.27 -12.38
C THR A 668 33.84 -43.97 -13.64
N VAL A 669 33.37 -42.74 -13.77
CA VAL A 669 32.76 -42.26 -15.02
C VAL A 669 33.94 -41.80 -15.85
N SER A 670 34.26 -42.57 -16.90
CA SER A 670 35.26 -42.25 -17.92
C SER A 670 34.93 -40.96 -18.67
#